data_AF-A0A0C9MJN4-F1
#
_entry.id   AF-A0A0C9MJN4-F1
#
_cell.length_a   1.000
_cell.length_b   1.000
_cell.length_c   1.000
_cell.angle_alpha   90.00
_cell.angle_beta   90.00
_cell.angle_gamma   90.00
#
_symmetry.space_group_name_H-M   'P 1'
#
loop_
_entity.id
_entity.type
_entity.pdbx_description
1 polymer ?
#
loop_
_entity_poly.entity_id
_entity_poly.type
_entity_poly.pdbx_seq_one_letter_code
_entity_poly.pdbx_strand_id
1 'polypeptide(L)'
;MSRSTSASDTSHNSKNTLSFSSPYKVQTLDQIPTPLLKLLVVLGPTLQSTAKFVDILMWRTKQPRQSVLVVLLWICLCLWTWQCLAFGLPTLVVYKLSRDWLFIKTSKSRREAMEKKRQEQRLKREAQLEEDYSDDERITQLRLQQQKEEEDELISRKIRPEGEVSLDDTLEDLAIVNTFIDHIRLQIKRILIHVDGTRADTAISCLSLLMYTWPLWILICWIAGAHLVLAVTGALLLVSPSPWFHIIVMSLRNNIVLKHALAAAWAYGVAFVTTSLASCTFKKKASVQSKKQNKKAKVKSWIASVLTRAKSEKAKALGVIESRENTEQDGGKGTRSEMIFQFEVYENQRWWLGVNWTTNMMPSERGPWTDNQLKAIPPKEEFELPEPTLQTAIINKDGKQVERITNKVWSWADGDWWVDMTGEINGKVDHNGWEYGNNAWKQLNGTPGMQTFTRRRRWCRRARLVERETDQELPNTVGLHVPQLADKAREKGIEQLNNLEKKYPYFDQTLPPRRMTENQRKKLMKKISRITNSLDNAIPYSPIPIGIDTILGFIPIIGGVLGWCLSLYQIYLSTTFGIPLWLVMRMMYNITVDFMFTFIPVLGGFLHMFYKANLYNYEELCNWYDNPSDQYSQRVKAGERRPSAAGPPPGEITWTQLGKDLAHLVTQSINSTRKNVIQQRNNNKKKPE
;
A
#
# COMPACT_ATOMS: atom_id res chain seq x y z
N MET A 1 27.79 4.52 -41.90
CA MET A 1 28.26 4.10 -40.56
C MET A 1 27.11 3.45 -39.82
N SER A 2 27.22 2.16 -39.55
CA SER A 2 26.26 1.38 -38.76
C SER A 2 26.52 1.54 -37.27
N ARG A 3 25.47 1.54 -36.44
CA ARG A 3 25.59 1.07 -35.07
C ARG A 3 24.32 0.34 -34.66
N SER A 4 24.46 -0.96 -34.44
CA SER A 4 23.43 -1.87 -34.00
C SER A 4 23.19 -1.73 -32.49
N THR A 5 21.93 -1.90 -32.08
CA THR A 5 21.57 -2.34 -30.73
C THR A 5 20.46 -3.37 -30.85
N SER A 6 20.82 -4.62 -30.59
CA SER A 6 19.90 -5.75 -30.46
C SER A 6 19.00 -5.60 -29.24
N ALA A 7 17.70 -5.77 -29.41
CA ALA A 7 16.77 -6.14 -28.34
C ALA A 7 16.15 -7.48 -28.72
N SER A 8 16.43 -8.51 -27.93
CA SER A 8 16.00 -9.90 -28.14
C SER A 8 14.57 -10.13 -27.67
N ASP A 9 13.89 -11.06 -28.32
CA ASP A 9 12.52 -11.48 -28.04
C ASP A 9 12.27 -11.93 -26.59
N THR A 10 11.09 -11.57 -26.07
CA THR A 10 10.29 -12.41 -25.17
C THR A 10 8.82 -12.31 -25.58
N SER A 11 8.44 -13.10 -26.57
CA SER A 11 7.10 -13.18 -27.14
C SER A 11 6.18 -14.10 -26.34
N HIS A 12 5.59 -13.60 -25.24
CA HIS A 12 4.45 -14.25 -24.60
C HIS A 12 3.13 -13.50 -24.85
N ASN A 13 2.47 -13.94 -25.92
CA ASN A 13 1.03 -13.92 -26.19
C ASN A 13 0.20 -12.71 -25.67
N SER A 14 0.23 -11.60 -26.41
CA SER A 14 -0.50 -10.36 -26.06
C SER A 14 -1.85 -10.16 -26.77
N LYS A 15 -2.39 -11.19 -27.46
CA LYS A 15 -3.41 -10.99 -28.51
C LYS A 15 -4.83 -10.58 -28.06
N ASN A 16 -5.27 -10.90 -26.84
CA ASN A 16 -6.67 -10.63 -26.41
C ASN A 16 -6.84 -9.52 -25.35
N THR A 17 -5.78 -8.82 -24.92
CA THR A 17 -5.84 -7.89 -23.77
C THR A 17 -6.44 -6.49 -24.07
N LEU A 18 -7.22 -6.33 -25.16
CA LEU A 18 -7.64 -5.02 -25.68
C LEU A 18 -9.12 -4.66 -25.50
N SER A 19 -9.99 -5.57 -25.04
CA SER A 19 -11.45 -5.35 -24.98
C SER A 19 -11.92 -4.25 -24.01
N PHE A 20 -11.09 -3.88 -23.02
CA PHE A 20 -11.46 -2.88 -22.00
C PHE A 20 -10.45 -1.72 -21.93
N SER A 21 -10.93 -0.49 -21.77
CA SER A 21 -10.09 0.71 -21.64
C SER A 21 -10.57 1.72 -20.61
N SER A 22 -10.86 1.25 -19.40
CA SER A 22 -10.73 2.09 -18.21
C SER A 22 -9.31 2.71 -18.13
N PRO A 23 -9.15 3.95 -17.64
CA PRO A 23 -7.83 4.54 -17.38
C PRO A 23 -7.02 3.74 -16.34
N TYR A 24 -7.71 2.97 -15.51
CA TYR A 24 -7.15 1.99 -14.57
C TYR A 24 -7.28 0.59 -15.17
N LYS A 25 -6.18 0.04 -15.72
CA LYS A 25 -6.16 -1.29 -16.38
C LYS A 25 -6.89 -2.37 -15.56
N VAL A 26 -7.50 -3.37 -16.21
CA VAL A 26 -8.17 -4.52 -15.55
C VAL A 26 -7.29 -5.11 -14.43
N GLN A 27 -5.98 -5.25 -14.68
CA GLN A 27 -4.95 -5.67 -13.72
C GLN A 27 -4.95 -4.89 -12.39
N THR A 28 -5.32 -3.61 -12.37
CA THR A 28 -5.43 -2.80 -11.15
C THR A 28 -6.76 -3.00 -10.41
N LEU A 29 -7.85 -3.31 -11.11
CA LEU A 29 -9.12 -3.74 -10.49
C LEU A 29 -8.97 -5.14 -9.87
N ASP A 30 -8.18 -6.01 -10.51
CA ASP A 30 -7.82 -7.33 -9.98
C ASP A 30 -6.94 -7.24 -8.72
N GLN A 31 -6.20 -6.15 -8.50
CA GLN A 31 -5.43 -5.93 -7.26
C GLN A 31 -6.28 -5.41 -6.09
N ILE A 32 -7.49 -4.89 -6.36
CA ILE A 32 -8.37 -4.34 -5.32
C ILE A 32 -9.32 -5.44 -4.82
N PRO A 33 -9.39 -5.72 -3.50
CA PRO A 33 -10.38 -6.62 -2.92
C PRO A 33 -11.82 -6.15 -3.21
N THR A 34 -12.72 -7.07 -3.58
CA THR A 34 -14.12 -6.69 -3.91
C THR A 34 -14.88 -5.97 -2.79
N PRO A 35 -14.63 -6.15 -1.48
CA PRO A 35 -15.28 -5.33 -0.44
C PRO A 35 -14.91 -3.84 -0.51
N LEU A 36 -13.66 -3.52 -0.87
CA LEU A 36 -13.24 -2.12 -1.08
C LEU A 36 -13.85 -1.55 -2.36
N LEU A 37 -13.97 -2.37 -3.40
CA LEU A 37 -14.59 -1.99 -4.67
C LEU A 37 -16.11 -1.72 -4.50
N LYS A 38 -16.81 -2.53 -3.70
CA LYS A 38 -18.19 -2.27 -3.24
C LYS A 38 -18.30 -0.95 -2.47
N LEU A 39 -17.41 -0.73 -1.50
CA LEU A 39 -17.38 0.51 -0.71
C LEU A 39 -17.20 1.75 -1.62
N LEU A 40 -16.32 1.66 -2.62
CA LEU A 40 -16.01 2.76 -3.53
C LEU A 40 -17.20 3.09 -4.45
N VAL A 41 -17.93 2.07 -4.95
CA VAL A 41 -19.19 2.27 -5.70
C VAL A 41 -20.29 2.87 -4.81
N VAL A 42 -20.47 2.38 -3.59
CA VAL A 42 -21.48 2.93 -2.65
C VAL A 42 -21.17 4.38 -2.26
N LEU A 43 -19.90 4.72 -2.10
CA LEU A 43 -19.45 6.10 -1.88
C LEU A 43 -19.51 6.97 -3.14
N GLY A 44 -19.61 6.38 -4.33
CA GLY A 44 -19.52 7.07 -5.62
C GLY A 44 -20.36 8.34 -5.77
N PRO A 45 -21.67 8.32 -5.47
CA PRO A 45 -22.51 9.52 -5.56
C PRO A 45 -22.07 10.62 -4.58
N THR A 46 -21.54 10.24 -3.40
CA THR A 46 -21.01 11.18 -2.42
C THR A 46 -19.65 11.73 -2.85
N LEU A 47 -18.78 10.87 -3.41
CA LEU A 47 -17.48 11.25 -3.97
C LEU A 47 -17.67 12.25 -5.11
N GLN A 48 -18.55 11.98 -6.06
CA GLN A 48 -18.86 12.88 -7.16
C GLN A 48 -19.41 14.24 -6.68
N SER A 49 -20.26 14.24 -5.65
CA SER A 49 -20.71 15.48 -5.02
C SER A 49 -19.55 16.26 -4.37
N THR A 50 -18.62 15.56 -3.70
CA THR A 50 -17.44 16.19 -3.08
C THR A 50 -16.42 16.67 -4.11
N ALA A 51 -16.18 15.94 -5.20
CA ALA A 51 -15.26 16.32 -6.28
C ALA A 51 -15.77 17.56 -7.02
N LYS A 52 -17.05 17.60 -7.39
CA LYS A 52 -17.70 18.80 -7.95
C LYS A 52 -17.60 20.00 -7.00
N PHE A 53 -17.79 19.80 -5.70
CA PHE A 53 -17.61 20.85 -4.70
C PHE A 53 -16.14 21.30 -4.60
N VAL A 54 -15.18 20.37 -4.62
CA VAL A 54 -13.74 20.65 -4.66
C VAL A 54 -13.33 21.45 -5.90
N ASP A 55 -13.84 21.12 -7.09
CA ASP A 55 -13.54 21.89 -8.32
C ASP A 55 -14.13 23.30 -8.28
N ILE A 56 -15.29 23.48 -7.63
CA ILE A 56 -15.86 24.80 -7.37
C ILE A 56 -14.98 25.58 -6.39
N LEU A 57 -14.47 24.96 -5.33
CA LEU A 57 -13.51 25.57 -4.38
C LEU A 57 -12.14 25.88 -5.01
N MET A 58 -11.67 25.03 -5.92
CA MET A 58 -10.40 25.18 -6.65
C MET A 58 -10.50 26.08 -7.88
N TRP A 59 -11.68 26.68 -8.15
CA TRP A 59 -11.93 27.53 -9.32
C TRP A 59 -11.63 26.83 -10.68
N ARG A 60 -11.76 25.49 -10.72
CA ARG A 60 -11.53 24.65 -11.91
C ARG A 60 -12.79 24.40 -12.74
N THR A 61 -13.97 24.71 -12.21
CA THR A 61 -15.26 24.57 -12.91
C THR A 61 -15.31 25.39 -14.20
N LYS A 62 -15.97 24.84 -15.24
CA LYS A 62 -16.26 25.53 -16.50
C LYS A 62 -17.15 26.78 -16.33
N GLN A 63 -17.83 26.92 -15.18
CA GLN A 63 -18.73 28.04 -14.88
C GLN A 63 -18.28 28.77 -13.60
N PRO A 64 -17.41 29.80 -13.69
CA PRO A 64 -16.84 30.47 -12.51
C PRO A 64 -17.89 31.17 -11.62
N ARG A 65 -19.10 31.41 -12.15
CA ARG A 65 -20.26 31.90 -11.39
C ARG A 65 -20.58 31.01 -10.18
N GLN A 66 -20.35 29.70 -10.28
CA GLN A 66 -20.60 28.75 -9.18
C GLN A 66 -19.64 28.99 -7.99
N SER A 67 -18.35 29.24 -8.26
CA SER A 67 -17.35 29.57 -7.23
C SER A 67 -17.65 30.91 -6.56
N VAL A 68 -18.07 31.92 -7.33
CA VAL A 68 -18.53 33.21 -6.78
C VAL A 68 -19.76 33.03 -5.88
N LEU A 69 -20.73 32.21 -6.29
CA LEU A 69 -21.92 31.90 -5.47
C LEU A 69 -21.55 31.22 -4.15
N VAL A 70 -20.54 30.33 -4.12
CA VAL A 70 -20.06 29.71 -2.87
C VAL A 70 -19.43 30.75 -1.93
N VAL A 71 -18.67 31.72 -2.45
CA VAL A 71 -18.12 32.82 -1.64
C VAL A 71 -19.23 33.73 -1.09
N LEU A 72 -20.23 34.07 -1.91
CA LEU A 72 -21.39 34.86 -1.47
C LEU A 72 -22.25 34.10 -0.44
N LEU A 73 -22.43 32.79 -0.62
CA LEU A 73 -23.14 31.92 0.34
C LEU A 73 -22.39 31.85 1.67
N TRP A 74 -21.06 31.73 1.66
CA TRP A 74 -20.24 31.80 2.88
C TRP A 74 -20.42 33.13 3.61
N ILE A 75 -20.33 34.26 2.90
CA ILE A 75 -20.52 35.60 3.48
C ILE A 75 -21.93 35.72 4.09
N CYS A 76 -22.96 35.26 3.38
CA CYS A 76 -24.34 35.25 3.87
C CYS A 76 -24.49 34.40 5.14
N LEU A 77 -23.91 33.19 5.16
CA LEU A 77 -23.94 32.28 6.31
C LEU A 77 -23.25 32.89 7.55
N CYS A 78 -22.13 33.59 7.37
CA CYS A 78 -21.43 34.27 8.46
C CYS A 78 -22.16 35.52 8.98
N LEU A 79 -22.88 36.25 8.11
CA LEU A 79 -23.64 37.44 8.51
C LEU A 79 -24.99 37.09 9.16
N TRP A 80 -25.67 36.04 8.70
CA TRP A 80 -26.99 35.58 9.19
C TRP A 80 -26.91 34.24 9.94
N THR A 81 -25.85 34.02 10.71
CA THR A 81 -25.59 32.75 11.44
C THR A 81 -26.80 32.23 12.22
N TRP A 82 -27.50 33.08 12.98
CA TRP A 82 -28.68 32.69 13.77
C TRP A 82 -29.83 32.19 12.89
N GLN A 83 -30.16 32.93 11.83
CA GLN A 83 -31.25 32.60 10.92
C GLN A 83 -30.93 31.34 10.10
N CYS A 84 -29.68 31.21 9.63
CA CYS A 84 -29.21 30.00 8.95
C CYS A 84 -29.24 28.78 9.88
N LEU A 85 -28.89 28.92 11.16
CA LEU A 85 -28.92 27.79 12.10
C LEU A 85 -30.36 27.40 12.49
N ALA A 86 -31.24 28.38 12.73
CA ALA A 86 -32.62 28.15 13.13
C ALA A 86 -33.49 27.58 12.00
N PHE A 87 -33.37 28.12 10.79
CA PHE A 87 -34.24 27.76 9.67
C PHE A 87 -33.56 26.87 8.60
N GLY A 88 -32.23 26.81 8.54
CA GLY A 88 -31.52 26.12 7.47
C GLY A 88 -31.75 24.61 7.44
N LEU A 89 -31.65 23.92 8.58
CA LEU A 89 -31.89 22.47 8.62
C LEU A 89 -33.36 22.10 8.27
N PRO A 90 -34.40 22.73 8.86
CA PRO A 90 -35.78 22.51 8.44
C PRO A 90 -36.03 22.82 6.95
N THR A 91 -35.52 23.94 6.44
CA THR A 91 -35.74 24.33 5.03
C THR A 91 -35.03 23.40 4.05
N LEU A 92 -33.84 22.87 4.37
CA LEU A 92 -33.16 21.87 3.55
C LEU A 92 -33.93 20.54 3.49
N VAL A 93 -34.51 20.08 4.59
CA VAL A 93 -35.35 18.88 4.61
C VAL A 93 -36.61 19.08 3.78
N VAL A 94 -37.31 20.21 3.96
CA VAL A 94 -38.50 20.56 3.17
C VAL A 94 -38.18 20.72 1.69
N TYR A 95 -37.04 21.35 1.34
CA TYR A 95 -36.57 21.48 -0.05
C TYR A 95 -36.25 20.12 -0.68
N LYS A 96 -35.57 19.23 0.05
CA LYS A 96 -35.28 17.86 -0.41
C LYS A 96 -36.58 17.10 -0.67
N LEU A 97 -37.52 17.12 0.28
CA LEU A 97 -38.80 16.44 0.15
C LEU A 97 -39.68 17.01 -0.97
N SER A 98 -39.75 18.33 -1.12
CA SER A 98 -40.54 18.97 -2.17
C SER A 98 -39.94 18.76 -3.57
N ARG A 99 -38.61 18.81 -3.70
CA ARG A 99 -37.90 18.47 -4.94
C ARG A 99 -38.13 17.02 -5.32
N ASP A 100 -37.96 16.09 -4.38
CA ASP A 100 -38.14 14.66 -4.65
C ASP A 100 -39.62 14.32 -4.99
N TRP A 101 -40.58 14.96 -4.32
CA TRP A 101 -42.01 14.86 -4.65
C TRP A 101 -42.33 15.42 -6.04
N LEU A 102 -41.81 16.61 -6.38
CA LEU A 102 -41.93 17.19 -7.72
C LEU A 102 -41.29 16.29 -8.78
N PHE A 103 -40.14 15.68 -8.49
CA PHE A 103 -39.47 14.75 -9.38
C PHE A 103 -40.30 13.47 -9.62
N ILE A 104 -40.83 12.84 -8.56
CA ILE A 104 -41.71 11.67 -8.69
C ILE A 104 -42.96 12.02 -9.51
N LYS A 105 -43.60 13.15 -9.22
CA LYS A 105 -44.81 13.60 -9.93
C LYS A 105 -44.53 13.91 -11.41
N THR A 106 -43.45 14.63 -11.72
CA THR A 106 -43.09 14.99 -13.09
C THR A 106 -42.55 13.81 -13.91
N SER A 107 -41.77 12.91 -13.30
CA SER A 107 -41.27 11.71 -13.98
C SER A 107 -42.39 10.74 -14.34
N LYS A 108 -43.37 10.50 -13.44
CA LYS A 108 -44.56 9.69 -13.74
C LYS A 108 -45.36 10.30 -14.89
N SER A 109 -45.70 11.58 -14.80
CA SER A 109 -46.46 12.29 -15.85
C SER A 109 -45.72 12.34 -17.19
N ARG A 110 -44.38 12.45 -17.20
CA ARG A 110 -43.57 12.35 -18.43
C ARG A 110 -43.63 10.96 -19.05
N ARG A 111 -43.55 9.88 -18.25
CA ARG A 111 -43.66 8.50 -18.74
C ARG A 111 -45.01 8.25 -19.40
N GLU A 112 -46.10 8.60 -18.71
CA GLU A 112 -47.47 8.51 -19.22
C GLU A 112 -47.66 9.31 -20.52
N ALA A 113 -47.10 10.53 -20.59
CA ALA A 113 -47.13 11.33 -21.81
C ALA A 113 -46.33 10.73 -22.98
N MET A 114 -45.19 10.07 -22.72
CA MET A 114 -44.43 9.36 -23.76
C MET A 114 -45.08 8.04 -24.19
N GLU A 115 -45.76 7.34 -23.28
CA GLU A 115 -46.57 6.16 -23.61
C GLU A 115 -47.77 6.54 -24.47
N LYS A 116 -48.49 7.60 -24.11
CA LYS A 116 -49.60 8.12 -24.91
C LYS A 116 -49.14 8.56 -26.31
N LYS A 117 -48.02 9.27 -26.44
CA LYS A 117 -47.45 9.63 -27.75
C LYS A 117 -47.08 8.39 -28.59
N ARG A 118 -46.57 7.32 -27.98
CA ARG A 118 -46.29 6.05 -28.66
C ARG A 118 -47.57 5.37 -29.15
N GLN A 119 -48.63 5.35 -28.35
CA GLN A 119 -49.96 4.87 -28.78
C GLN A 119 -50.52 5.71 -29.93
N GLU A 120 -50.46 7.04 -29.85
CA GLU A 120 -50.88 7.94 -30.93
C GLU A 120 -50.06 7.75 -32.22
N GLN A 121 -48.76 7.41 -32.13
CA GLN A 121 -47.92 7.07 -33.28
C GLN A 121 -48.24 5.70 -33.88
N ARG A 122 -48.59 4.69 -33.07
CA ARG A 122 -49.05 3.37 -33.54
C ARG A 122 -50.35 3.52 -34.31
N LEU A 123 -51.37 4.14 -33.70
CA LEU A 123 -52.67 4.40 -34.32
C LEU A 123 -52.56 5.19 -35.65
N LYS A 124 -51.67 6.19 -35.73
CA LYS A 124 -51.42 6.92 -36.98
C LYS A 124 -50.79 6.07 -38.08
N ARG A 125 -49.87 5.16 -37.73
CA ARG A 125 -49.26 4.24 -38.70
C ARG A 125 -50.22 3.14 -39.14
N GLU A 126 -51.04 2.63 -38.21
CA GLU A 126 -52.13 1.70 -38.51
C GLU A 126 -53.15 2.33 -39.47
N ALA A 127 -53.54 3.60 -39.25
CA ALA A 127 -54.43 4.34 -40.15
C ALA A 127 -53.80 4.65 -41.52
N GLN A 128 -52.49 4.93 -41.60
CA GLN A 128 -51.81 5.06 -42.90
C GLN A 128 -51.80 3.74 -43.67
N LEU A 129 -51.61 2.61 -42.98
CA LEU A 129 -51.69 1.28 -43.60
C LEU A 129 -53.12 0.87 -43.98
N GLU A 130 -54.15 1.48 -43.39
CA GLU A 130 -55.55 1.38 -43.84
C GLU A 130 -55.81 2.15 -45.14
N GLU A 131 -55.11 3.27 -45.38
CA GLU A 131 -55.24 4.06 -46.61
C GLU A 131 -54.42 3.48 -47.79
N ASP A 132 -53.22 2.94 -47.52
CA ASP A 132 -52.26 2.54 -48.55
C ASP A 132 -52.41 1.09 -49.09
N TYR A 133 -53.09 0.17 -48.37
CA TYR A 133 -53.10 -1.27 -48.70
C TYR A 133 -54.49 -1.92 -48.64
N SER A 134 -54.69 -2.96 -49.48
CA SER A 134 -55.90 -3.81 -49.43
C SER A 134 -55.94 -4.68 -48.17
N ASP A 135 -57.11 -5.10 -47.70
CA ASP A 135 -57.28 -5.78 -46.40
C ASP A 135 -56.38 -7.02 -46.20
N ASP A 136 -56.19 -7.84 -47.25
CA ASP A 136 -55.33 -9.04 -47.19
C ASP A 136 -53.83 -8.69 -47.11
N GLU A 137 -53.40 -7.66 -47.84
CA GLU A 137 -52.03 -7.14 -47.78
C GLU A 137 -51.78 -6.42 -46.46
N ARG A 138 -52.76 -5.68 -45.95
CA ARG A 138 -52.74 -4.98 -44.67
C ARG A 138 -52.50 -5.95 -43.51
N ILE A 139 -53.21 -7.08 -43.46
CA ILE A 139 -52.98 -8.11 -42.41
C ILE A 139 -51.55 -8.65 -42.48
N THR A 140 -51.03 -8.84 -43.69
CA THR A 140 -49.66 -9.34 -43.90
C THR A 140 -48.60 -8.31 -43.50
N GLN A 141 -48.79 -7.03 -43.87
CA GLN A 141 -47.96 -5.90 -43.45
C GLN A 141 -48.00 -5.69 -41.95
N LEU A 142 -49.19 -5.72 -41.34
CA LEU A 142 -49.36 -5.61 -39.88
C LEU A 142 -48.68 -6.77 -39.14
N ARG A 143 -48.75 -8.00 -39.65
CA ARG A 143 -48.04 -9.14 -39.03
C ARG A 143 -46.53 -9.02 -39.18
N LEU A 144 -46.02 -8.61 -40.34
CA LEU A 144 -44.59 -8.31 -40.56
C LEU A 144 -44.11 -7.12 -39.72
N GLN A 145 -44.97 -6.14 -39.48
CA GLN A 145 -44.67 -4.96 -38.66
C GLN A 145 -44.78 -5.26 -37.16
N GLN A 146 -45.72 -6.12 -36.74
CA GLN A 146 -45.74 -6.69 -35.39
C GLN A 146 -44.47 -7.51 -35.15
N GLN A 147 -44.06 -8.37 -36.08
CA GLN A 147 -42.79 -9.09 -35.98
C GLN A 147 -41.59 -8.13 -35.89
N LYS A 148 -41.55 -7.05 -36.68
CA LYS A 148 -40.51 -6.02 -36.57
C LYS A 148 -40.56 -5.23 -35.27
N GLU A 149 -41.75 -4.88 -34.76
CA GLU A 149 -41.89 -4.18 -33.48
C GLU A 149 -41.58 -5.12 -32.31
N GLU A 150 -41.88 -6.42 -32.41
CA GLU A 150 -41.44 -7.47 -31.49
C GLU A 150 -39.91 -7.65 -31.55
N GLU A 151 -39.29 -7.68 -32.73
CA GLU A 151 -37.82 -7.68 -32.90
C GLU A 151 -37.17 -6.40 -32.31
N ASP A 152 -37.78 -5.22 -32.51
CA ASP A 152 -37.33 -3.94 -31.94
C ASP A 152 -37.66 -3.78 -30.44
N GLU A 153 -38.56 -4.60 -29.87
CA GLU A 153 -38.86 -4.69 -28.43
C GLU A 153 -38.03 -5.80 -27.74
N LEU A 154 -37.62 -6.84 -28.46
CA LEU A 154 -36.64 -7.85 -28.05
C LEU A 154 -35.24 -7.25 -27.86
N ILE A 155 -34.94 -6.12 -28.51
CA ILE A 155 -33.91 -5.19 -28.05
C ILE A 155 -34.34 -4.68 -26.68
N SER A 156 -33.95 -5.38 -25.63
CA SER A 156 -34.36 -5.02 -24.27
C SER A 156 -34.01 -3.55 -23.99
N ARG A 157 -35.01 -2.80 -23.53
CA ARG A 157 -34.91 -1.35 -23.28
C ARG A 157 -34.85 -1.12 -21.78
N LYS A 158 -33.70 -0.66 -21.28
CA LYS A 158 -33.49 -0.45 -19.85
C LYS A 158 -33.23 1.02 -19.58
N ILE A 159 -33.95 1.57 -18.60
CA ILE A 159 -33.66 2.87 -18.02
C ILE A 159 -32.76 2.61 -16.82
N ARG A 160 -31.60 3.28 -16.78
CA ARG A 160 -30.69 3.24 -15.64
C ARG A 160 -31.33 3.97 -14.45
N PRO A 161 -31.30 3.43 -13.22
CA PRO A 161 -31.77 4.19 -12.06
C PRO A 161 -30.88 5.43 -11.87
N GLU A 162 -31.51 6.58 -11.60
CA GLU A 162 -30.77 7.84 -11.44
C GLU A 162 -29.87 7.79 -10.20
N GLY A 163 -28.62 8.25 -10.37
CA GLY A 163 -27.64 8.34 -9.28
C GLY A 163 -26.56 7.26 -9.29
N GLU A 164 -26.62 6.27 -10.18
CA GLU A 164 -25.47 5.38 -10.42
C GLU A 164 -24.31 6.14 -11.08
N VAL A 165 -23.17 6.20 -10.39
CA VAL A 165 -21.90 6.74 -10.90
C VAL A 165 -21.03 5.57 -11.37
N SER A 166 -20.33 5.69 -12.50
CA SER A 166 -19.44 4.61 -12.96
C SER A 166 -18.20 4.52 -12.07
N LEU A 167 -17.62 3.32 -11.94
CA LEU A 167 -16.43 3.14 -11.11
C LEU A 167 -15.26 4.03 -11.57
N ASP A 168 -15.07 4.18 -12.88
CA ASP A 168 -14.03 5.03 -13.44
C ASP A 168 -14.24 6.50 -13.06
N ASP A 169 -15.47 7.03 -13.15
CA ASP A 169 -15.80 8.38 -12.67
C ASP A 169 -15.46 8.52 -11.19
N THR A 170 -15.80 7.52 -10.35
CA THR A 170 -15.53 7.59 -8.90
C THR A 170 -14.05 7.56 -8.55
N LEU A 171 -13.22 6.92 -9.39
CA LEU A 171 -11.76 6.90 -9.23
C LEU A 171 -11.13 8.21 -9.70
N GLU A 172 -11.65 8.83 -10.76
CA GLU A 172 -11.26 10.18 -11.20
C GLU A 172 -11.67 11.24 -10.15
N ASP A 173 -12.90 11.18 -9.64
CA ASP A 173 -13.41 12.01 -8.54
C ASP A 173 -12.51 11.87 -7.29
N LEU A 174 -12.10 10.64 -6.95
CA LEU A 174 -11.16 10.39 -5.85
C LEU A 174 -9.78 11.01 -6.10
N ALA A 175 -9.28 10.99 -7.34
CA ALA A 175 -8.03 11.65 -7.71
C ALA A 175 -8.13 13.18 -7.59
N ILE A 176 -9.25 13.78 -8.02
CA ILE A 176 -9.55 15.21 -7.83
C ILE A 176 -9.51 15.56 -6.34
N VAL A 177 -10.26 14.82 -5.51
CA VAL A 177 -10.28 15.00 -4.05
C VAL A 177 -8.89 14.83 -3.43
N ASN A 178 -8.10 13.84 -3.86
CA ASN A 178 -6.74 13.66 -3.36
C ASN A 178 -5.83 14.84 -3.74
N THR A 179 -5.90 15.36 -4.97
CA THR A 179 -5.09 16.53 -5.37
C THR A 179 -5.42 17.78 -4.55
N PHE A 180 -6.67 17.92 -4.10
CA PHE A 180 -7.10 18.97 -3.18
C PHE A 180 -6.60 18.75 -1.75
N ILE A 181 -6.65 17.52 -1.23
CA ILE A 181 -6.07 17.15 0.06
C ILE A 181 -4.56 17.43 0.06
N ASP A 182 -3.85 17.08 -1.02
CA ASP A 182 -2.43 17.34 -1.16
C ASP A 182 -2.13 18.84 -1.33
N HIS A 183 -2.97 19.61 -2.02
CA HIS A 183 -2.88 21.07 -2.02
C HIS A 183 -3.01 21.63 -0.60
N ILE A 184 -4.01 21.21 0.18
CA ILE A 184 -4.19 21.63 1.58
C ILE A 184 -2.98 21.23 2.42
N ARG A 185 -2.49 19.99 2.33
CA ARG A 185 -1.29 19.51 3.04
C ARG A 185 -0.08 20.36 2.70
N LEU A 186 0.13 20.73 1.44
CA LEU A 186 1.24 21.58 1.01
C LEU A 186 1.11 23.03 1.51
N GLN A 187 -0.09 23.58 1.59
CA GLN A 187 -0.33 24.91 2.18
C GLN A 187 -0.10 24.88 3.70
N ILE A 188 -0.67 23.89 4.41
CA ILE A 188 -0.46 23.68 5.85
C ILE A 188 1.02 23.48 6.15
N LYS A 189 1.73 22.65 5.37
CA LYS A 189 3.18 22.44 5.53
C LYS A 189 3.96 23.73 5.30
N ARG A 190 3.59 24.54 4.30
CA ARG A 190 4.21 25.87 4.08
C ARG A 190 4.04 26.78 5.29
N ILE A 191 2.85 26.84 5.87
CA ILE A 191 2.57 27.63 7.08
C ILE A 191 3.35 27.08 8.28
N LEU A 192 3.30 25.76 8.49
CA LEU A 192 3.93 25.09 9.63
C LEU A 192 5.46 25.21 9.63
N ILE A 193 6.10 25.22 8.45
CA ILE A 193 7.55 25.51 8.32
C ILE A 193 7.90 26.90 8.86
N HIS A 194 7.02 27.90 8.68
CA HIS A 194 7.26 29.24 9.22
C HIS A 194 6.98 29.32 10.73
N VAL A 195 6.16 28.42 11.27
CA VAL A 195 5.75 28.36 12.69
C VAL A 195 6.51 27.25 13.45
N ASP A 196 7.59 26.73 12.88
CA ASP A 196 8.41 25.69 13.51
C ASP A 196 9.24 26.29 14.67
N GLY A 197 8.84 25.92 15.90
CA GLY A 197 9.47 26.38 17.14
C GLY A 197 10.78 25.68 17.50
N THR A 198 11.27 24.75 16.66
CA THR A 198 12.56 24.07 16.88
C THR A 198 13.77 24.99 16.64
N ARG A 199 13.60 26.11 15.93
CA ARG A 199 14.64 27.11 15.68
C ARG A 199 14.34 28.39 16.47
N ALA A 200 15.33 28.89 17.21
CA ALA A 200 15.18 30.09 18.04
C ALA A 200 14.83 31.34 17.21
N ASP A 201 15.49 31.52 16.06
CA ASP A 201 15.34 32.70 15.20
C ASP A 201 13.92 32.83 14.61
N THR A 202 13.31 31.71 14.20
CA THR A 202 11.93 31.67 13.68
C THR A 202 10.92 31.86 14.80
N ALA A 203 11.15 31.27 15.98
CA ALA A 203 10.30 31.46 17.14
C ALA A 203 10.23 32.92 17.59
N ILE A 204 11.39 33.62 17.68
CA ILE A 204 11.45 35.04 18.01
C ILE A 204 10.76 35.88 16.93
N SER A 205 10.99 35.57 15.65
CA SER A 205 10.37 36.27 14.52
C SER A 205 8.85 36.09 14.44
N CYS A 206 8.33 34.92 14.82
CA CYS A 206 6.88 34.70 14.92
C CYS A 206 6.28 35.44 16.11
N LEU A 207 6.98 35.47 17.25
CA LEU A 207 6.50 36.12 18.46
C LEU A 207 6.46 37.65 18.32
N SER A 208 7.42 38.25 17.63
CA SER A 208 7.39 39.68 17.28
C SER A 208 6.27 40.04 16.31
N LEU A 209 6.00 39.19 15.31
CA LEU A 209 4.87 39.39 14.41
C LEU A 209 3.52 39.26 15.14
N LEU A 210 3.40 38.28 16.04
CA LEU A 210 2.19 38.04 16.83
C LEU A 210 1.90 39.21 17.78
N MET A 211 2.93 39.82 18.38
CA MET A 211 2.81 40.99 19.25
C MET A 211 2.11 42.20 18.60
N TYR A 212 2.29 42.43 17.30
CA TYR A 212 1.56 43.51 16.59
C TYR A 212 0.24 43.04 15.97
N THR A 213 0.24 41.85 15.38
CA THR A 213 -0.94 41.35 14.66
C THR A 213 -2.08 40.96 15.59
N TRP A 214 -1.80 40.51 16.82
CA TRP A 214 -2.84 40.07 17.77
C TRP A 214 -3.66 41.22 18.39
N PRO A 215 -3.08 42.32 18.90
CA PRO A 215 -3.87 43.49 19.33
C PRO A 215 -4.65 44.14 18.18
N LEU A 216 -4.03 44.21 16.99
CA LEU A 216 -4.69 44.73 15.79
C LEU A 216 -5.86 43.82 15.35
N TRP A 217 -5.71 42.50 15.45
CA TRP A 217 -6.79 41.55 15.21
C TRP A 217 -7.93 41.69 16.23
N ILE A 218 -7.62 41.90 17.52
CA ILE A 218 -8.63 42.16 18.56
C ILE A 218 -9.38 43.47 18.26
N LEU A 219 -8.67 44.54 17.88
CA LEU A 219 -9.26 45.82 17.52
C LEU A 219 -10.19 45.69 16.30
N ILE A 220 -9.77 44.96 15.26
CA ILE A 220 -10.61 44.66 14.10
C ILE A 220 -11.84 43.84 14.52
N CYS A 221 -11.69 42.81 15.36
CA CYS A 221 -12.82 42.02 15.87
C CYS A 221 -13.80 42.86 16.71
N TRP A 222 -13.32 43.90 17.40
CA TRP A 222 -14.15 44.81 18.18
C TRP A 222 -14.89 45.82 17.29
N ILE A 223 -14.24 46.41 16.29
CA ILE A 223 -14.84 47.38 15.36
C ILE A 223 -15.82 46.71 14.38
N ALA A 224 -15.40 45.59 13.77
CA ALA A 224 -16.15 44.92 12.71
C ALA A 224 -17.12 43.86 13.23
N GLY A 225 -16.95 43.41 14.47
CA GLY A 225 -17.63 42.24 15.03
C GLY A 225 -17.03 40.91 14.51
N ALA A 226 -17.02 39.89 15.36
CA ALA A 226 -16.44 38.58 15.04
C ALA A 226 -17.03 37.93 13.77
N HIS A 227 -18.32 38.18 13.49
CA HIS A 227 -19.03 37.66 12.32
C HIS A 227 -18.49 38.21 10.99
N LEU A 228 -18.22 39.53 10.91
CA LEU A 228 -17.69 40.15 9.69
C LEU A 228 -16.23 39.75 9.47
N VAL A 229 -15.42 39.67 10.54
CA VAL A 229 -14.03 39.22 10.45
C VAL A 229 -13.96 37.77 9.97
N LEU A 230 -14.82 36.89 10.48
CA LEU A 230 -14.93 35.49 10.02
C LEU A 230 -15.41 35.41 8.55
N ALA A 231 -16.39 36.24 8.16
CA ALA A 231 -16.87 36.31 6.79
C ALA A 231 -15.73 36.69 5.82
N VAL A 232 -15.02 37.79 6.09
CA VAL A 232 -13.94 38.31 5.24
C VAL A 232 -12.74 37.36 5.18
N THR A 233 -12.31 36.80 6.32
CA THR A 233 -11.16 35.89 6.33
C THR A 233 -11.47 34.53 5.70
N GLY A 234 -12.67 33.99 5.89
CA GLY A 234 -13.11 32.80 5.15
C GLY A 234 -13.30 33.06 3.66
N ALA A 235 -13.81 34.23 3.25
CA ALA A 235 -13.91 34.62 1.84
C ALA A 235 -12.53 34.72 1.18
N LEU A 236 -11.54 35.33 1.85
CA LEU A 236 -10.15 35.36 1.39
C LEU A 236 -9.55 33.95 1.25
N LEU A 237 -9.88 33.02 2.16
CA LEU A 237 -9.43 31.63 2.08
C LEU A 237 -10.07 30.90 0.89
N LEU A 238 -11.37 31.08 0.64
CA LEU A 238 -12.10 30.52 -0.51
C LEU A 238 -11.66 31.11 -1.86
N VAL A 239 -11.18 32.36 -1.87
CA VAL A 239 -10.63 33.03 -3.05
C VAL A 239 -9.14 32.70 -3.26
N SER A 240 -8.41 32.24 -2.23
CA SER A 240 -6.97 31.94 -2.28
C SER A 240 -6.52 30.98 -3.42
N PRO A 241 -7.29 29.94 -3.80
CA PRO A 241 -6.95 29.06 -4.92
C PRO A 241 -7.15 29.69 -6.30
N SER A 242 -7.83 30.85 -6.38
CA SER A 242 -8.18 31.50 -7.65
C SER A 242 -6.94 32.03 -8.39
N PRO A 243 -6.84 31.84 -9.72
CA PRO A 243 -5.75 32.41 -10.53
C PRO A 243 -5.59 33.94 -10.34
N TRP A 244 -6.71 34.65 -10.20
CA TRP A 244 -6.72 36.11 -9.99
C TRP A 244 -6.10 36.51 -8.66
N PHE A 245 -6.38 35.76 -7.59
CA PHE A 245 -5.76 35.99 -6.28
C PHE A 245 -4.24 35.81 -6.34
N HIS A 246 -3.77 34.78 -7.04
CA HIS A 246 -2.35 34.54 -7.22
C HIS A 246 -1.66 35.70 -7.98
N ILE A 247 -2.28 36.23 -9.04
CA ILE A 247 -1.79 37.42 -9.77
C ILE A 247 -1.73 38.65 -8.86
N ILE A 248 -2.80 38.90 -8.09
CA ILE A 248 -2.86 40.02 -7.13
C ILE A 248 -1.75 39.90 -6.09
N VAL A 249 -1.59 38.73 -5.45
CA VAL A 249 -0.55 38.49 -4.45
C VAL A 249 0.87 38.57 -5.05
N MET A 250 1.08 38.10 -6.28
CA MET A 250 2.35 38.30 -7.00
C MET A 250 2.65 39.78 -7.23
N SER A 251 1.65 40.58 -7.64
CA SER A 251 1.80 42.02 -7.85
C SER A 251 2.13 42.75 -6.54
N LEU A 252 1.38 42.49 -5.46
CA LEU A 252 1.65 43.01 -4.11
C LEU A 252 3.04 42.62 -3.62
N ARG A 253 3.43 41.35 -3.74
CA ARG A 253 4.75 40.86 -3.32
C ARG A 253 5.90 41.48 -4.11
N ASN A 254 5.66 41.95 -5.33
CA ASN A 254 6.69 42.60 -6.16
C ASN A 254 6.83 44.11 -5.85
N ASN A 255 5.87 44.74 -5.16
CA ASN A 255 5.93 46.15 -4.78
C ASN A 255 7.09 46.41 -3.79
N ILE A 256 8.03 47.26 -4.19
CA ILE A 256 9.26 47.56 -3.44
C ILE A 256 8.95 48.32 -2.13
N VAL A 257 7.99 49.25 -2.15
CA VAL A 257 7.62 50.05 -0.98
C VAL A 257 7.05 49.15 0.12
N LEU A 258 6.20 48.20 -0.26
CA LEU A 258 5.60 47.25 0.68
C LEU A 258 6.66 46.33 1.31
N LYS A 259 7.67 45.88 0.55
CA LYS A 259 8.79 45.09 1.09
C LYS A 259 9.56 45.87 2.16
N HIS A 260 9.92 47.12 1.87
CA HIS A 260 10.69 47.94 2.81
C HIS A 260 9.87 48.31 4.06
N ALA A 261 8.58 48.62 3.91
CA ALA A 261 7.69 48.88 5.04
C ALA A 261 7.52 47.65 5.95
N LEU A 262 7.33 46.45 5.38
CA LEU A 262 7.24 45.21 6.16
C LEU A 262 8.57 44.84 6.83
N ALA A 263 9.71 45.05 6.16
CA ALA A 263 11.03 44.82 6.74
C ALA A 263 11.31 45.77 7.93
N ALA A 264 10.94 47.04 7.82
CA ALA A 264 11.06 48.00 8.92
C ALA A 264 10.17 47.60 10.10
N ALA A 265 8.89 47.29 9.87
CA ALA A 265 7.97 46.83 10.92
C ALA A 265 8.46 45.56 11.64
N TRP A 266 9.04 44.61 10.88
CA TRP A 266 9.64 43.40 11.44
C TRP A 266 10.86 43.69 12.32
N ALA A 267 11.76 44.58 11.88
CA ALA A 267 12.95 44.97 12.64
C ALA A 267 12.60 45.61 14.00
N TYR A 268 11.64 46.54 14.02
CA TYR A 268 11.14 47.14 15.27
C TYR A 268 10.51 46.11 16.21
N GLY A 269 9.77 45.13 15.67
CA GLY A 269 9.15 44.06 16.47
C GLY A 269 10.17 43.15 17.14
N VAL A 270 11.21 42.72 16.41
CA VAL A 270 12.27 41.87 16.98
C VAL A 270 12.97 42.61 18.11
N ALA A 271 13.36 43.87 17.91
CA ALA A 271 14.03 44.69 18.93
C ALA A 271 13.19 44.88 20.21
N PHE A 272 11.87 45.05 20.07
CA PHE A 272 10.97 45.20 21.21
C PHE A 272 10.82 43.89 22.01
N VAL A 273 10.71 42.75 21.31
CA VAL A 273 10.60 41.42 21.94
C VAL A 273 11.87 41.03 22.68
N THR A 274 13.05 41.24 22.08
CA THR A 274 14.33 40.94 22.75
C THR A 274 14.55 41.80 24.00
N THR A 275 14.15 43.07 23.96
CA THR A 275 14.26 44.00 25.10
C THR A 275 13.27 43.67 26.22
N SER A 276 12.02 43.31 25.87
CA SER A 276 11.00 42.94 26.85
C SER A 276 11.29 41.61 27.54
N LEU A 277 11.78 40.60 26.80
CA LEU A 277 12.14 39.30 27.37
C LEU A 277 13.32 39.39 28.35
N ALA A 278 14.34 40.19 28.03
CA ALA A 278 15.48 40.44 28.93
C ALA A 278 15.06 41.09 30.26
N SER A 279 13.98 41.88 30.26
CA SER A 279 13.45 42.56 31.45
C SER A 279 12.69 41.63 32.41
N CYS A 280 12.31 40.42 31.96
CA CYS A 280 11.53 39.46 32.75
C CYS A 280 12.38 38.42 33.50
N THR A 281 13.70 38.38 33.30
CA THR A 281 14.56 37.29 33.79
C THR A 281 15.36 37.61 35.07
N PHE A 282 14.79 38.31 36.07
CA PHE A 282 15.39 38.31 37.42
C PHE A 282 14.41 38.52 38.61
N LYS A 283 13.80 37.43 39.09
CA LYS A 283 13.47 37.17 40.52
C LYS A 283 12.99 35.72 40.67
N LYS A 284 13.47 34.98 41.68
CA LYS A 284 13.19 33.53 41.84
C LYS A 284 13.11 33.12 43.33
N LYS A 285 12.30 32.09 43.62
CA LYS A 285 11.93 31.50 44.94
C LYS A 285 10.88 32.36 45.71
N ALA A 286 9.80 31.82 46.31
CA ALA A 286 9.22 30.46 46.41
C ALA A 286 7.66 30.58 46.59
N SER A 287 6.80 29.59 46.92
CA SER A 287 6.98 28.17 47.29
C SER A 287 5.72 27.29 47.01
N VAL A 288 5.94 25.97 46.89
CA VAL A 288 5.16 24.84 47.46
C VAL A 288 3.60 24.92 47.55
N GLN A 289 2.95 24.30 46.54
CA GLN A 289 2.05 23.11 46.65
C GLN A 289 0.53 23.21 46.98
N SER A 290 -0.23 22.38 46.24
CA SER A 290 -1.63 21.89 46.47
C SER A 290 -2.79 22.89 46.21
N LYS A 291 -3.67 22.71 45.22
CA LYS A 291 -4.51 21.51 44.96
C LYS A 291 -4.84 21.32 43.47
N LYS A 292 -5.06 20.05 43.07
CA LYS A 292 -5.39 19.60 41.71
C LYS A 292 -6.78 18.95 41.70
N GLN A 293 -7.79 19.62 41.14
CA GLN A 293 -9.14 19.14 40.75
C GLN A 293 -9.98 20.42 40.44
N ASN A 294 -10.96 20.50 39.53
CA ASN A 294 -11.74 19.45 38.87
C ASN A 294 -12.29 19.91 37.48
N LYS A 295 -11.52 19.83 36.38
CA LYS A 295 -12.05 20.05 35.00
C LYS A 295 -11.69 18.96 33.96
N LYS A 296 -10.76 18.04 34.25
CA LYS A 296 -10.40 16.93 33.34
C LYS A 296 -11.22 15.64 33.55
N ALA A 297 -12.02 15.53 34.60
CA ALA A 297 -12.88 14.36 34.85
C ALA A 297 -14.16 14.37 33.99
N LYS A 298 -14.79 15.55 33.82
CA LYS A 298 -16.10 15.68 33.15
C LYS A 298 -16.07 15.48 31.63
N VAL A 299 -14.94 15.78 30.98
CA VAL A 299 -14.74 15.56 29.54
C VAL A 299 -14.38 14.09 29.25
N LYS A 300 -13.59 13.45 30.13
CA LYS A 300 -13.23 12.02 29.98
C LYS A 300 -14.43 11.09 30.14
N SER A 301 -15.35 11.38 31.07
CA SER A 301 -16.58 10.57 31.22
C SER A 301 -17.54 10.75 30.05
N TRP A 302 -17.69 11.96 29.52
CA TRP A 302 -18.54 12.23 28.35
C TRP A 302 -18.04 11.53 27.08
N ILE A 303 -16.73 11.61 26.79
CA ILE A 303 -16.13 10.90 25.65
C ILE A 303 -16.25 9.38 25.83
N ALA A 304 -16.06 8.87 27.06
CA ALA A 304 -16.25 7.45 27.35
C ALA A 304 -17.71 6.99 27.13
N SER A 305 -18.71 7.78 27.57
CA SER A 305 -20.13 7.44 27.36
C SER A 305 -20.57 7.50 25.91
N VAL A 306 -19.97 8.38 25.10
CA VAL A 306 -20.21 8.42 23.65
C VAL A 306 -19.57 7.20 22.97
N LEU A 307 -18.34 6.81 23.36
CA LEU A 307 -17.69 5.62 22.82
C LEU A 307 -18.40 4.31 23.20
N THR A 308 -18.92 4.16 24.42
CA THR A 308 -19.66 2.95 24.81
C THR A 308 -20.99 2.85 24.09
N ARG A 309 -21.71 3.97 23.92
CA ARG A 309 -22.97 4.03 23.17
C ARG A 309 -22.76 3.78 21.66
N ALA A 310 -21.67 4.30 21.08
CA ALA A 310 -21.28 3.98 19.71
C ALA A 310 -20.89 2.49 19.54
N LYS A 311 -20.24 1.88 20.55
CA LYS A 311 -19.95 0.43 20.55
C LYS A 311 -21.21 -0.43 20.68
N SER A 312 -22.20 -0.03 21.49
CA SER A 312 -23.45 -0.78 21.63
C SER A 312 -24.35 -0.67 20.40
N GLU A 313 -24.42 0.51 19.77
CA GLU A 313 -25.11 0.68 18.47
C GLU A 313 -24.39 -0.12 17.37
N LYS A 314 -23.05 -0.10 17.33
CA LYS A 314 -22.27 -0.95 16.42
C LYS A 314 -22.55 -2.44 16.65
N ALA A 315 -22.63 -2.90 17.90
CA ALA A 315 -22.93 -4.30 18.22
C ALA A 315 -24.36 -4.70 17.83
N LYS A 316 -25.36 -3.82 18.02
CA LYS A 316 -26.73 -4.05 17.53
C LYS A 316 -26.83 -4.05 16.01
N ALA A 317 -26.16 -3.11 15.34
CA ALA A 317 -26.10 -3.06 13.88
C ALA A 317 -25.38 -4.30 13.31
N LEU A 318 -24.29 -4.76 13.93
CA LEU A 318 -23.65 -6.02 13.57
C LEU A 318 -24.60 -7.20 13.77
N GLY A 319 -25.26 -7.34 14.93
CA GLY A 319 -26.19 -8.45 15.17
C GLY A 319 -27.34 -8.53 14.15
N VAL A 320 -27.81 -7.39 13.64
CA VAL A 320 -28.84 -7.32 12.57
C VAL A 320 -28.29 -7.67 11.18
N ILE A 321 -26.99 -7.48 10.94
CA ILE A 321 -26.30 -7.90 9.70
C ILE A 321 -25.92 -9.39 9.78
N GLU A 322 -25.37 -9.84 10.90
CA GLU A 322 -24.95 -11.21 11.20
C GLU A 322 -26.16 -12.17 11.23
N SER A 323 -27.32 -11.73 11.72
CA SER A 323 -28.58 -12.49 11.58
C SER A 323 -29.10 -12.60 10.14
N ARG A 324 -28.63 -11.74 9.24
CA ARG A 324 -29.00 -11.73 7.81
C ARG A 324 -27.99 -12.50 6.95
N GLU A 325 -26.75 -12.63 7.42
CA GLU A 325 -25.66 -13.40 6.80
C GLU A 325 -25.79 -14.91 7.08
N ASN A 326 -26.38 -15.28 8.23
CA ASN A 326 -26.64 -16.67 8.63
C ASN A 326 -27.73 -17.40 7.79
N THR A 327 -28.26 -16.82 6.71
CA THR A 327 -29.23 -17.47 5.81
C THR A 327 -28.60 -17.99 4.51
N GLU A 328 -27.32 -17.71 4.23
CA GLU A 328 -26.63 -18.09 2.98
C GLU A 328 -25.30 -18.84 3.22
N GLN A 329 -25.22 -19.70 4.24
CA GLN A 329 -24.12 -20.67 4.35
C GLN A 329 -24.45 -21.99 3.64
N ASP A 330 -24.25 -22.00 2.32
CA ASP A 330 -24.06 -23.24 1.56
C ASP A 330 -22.58 -23.70 1.65
N GLY A 331 -22.34 -25.00 1.58
CA GLY A 331 -21.13 -25.63 2.12
C GLY A 331 -19.83 -25.35 1.36
N GLY A 332 -18.96 -24.50 1.92
CA GLY A 332 -17.56 -24.36 1.48
C GLY A 332 -16.72 -23.48 2.42
N LYS A 333 -15.51 -23.92 2.76
CA LYS A 333 -14.57 -23.18 3.65
C LYS A 333 -13.88 -21.99 2.94
N GLY A 334 -14.64 -21.07 2.37
CA GLY A 334 -14.10 -19.90 1.67
C GLY A 334 -15.06 -18.73 1.63
N THR A 335 -14.53 -17.52 1.75
CA THR A 335 -15.28 -16.26 1.60
C THR A 335 -15.60 -16.03 0.12
N ARG A 336 -16.89 -16.01 -0.22
CA ARG A 336 -17.40 -15.68 -1.57
C ARG A 336 -17.91 -14.25 -1.58
N SER A 337 -17.28 -13.38 -2.35
CA SER A 337 -17.73 -12.01 -2.57
C SER A 337 -18.12 -11.79 -4.03
N GLU A 338 -19.38 -11.42 -4.26
CA GLU A 338 -19.90 -11.13 -5.59
C GLU A 338 -20.08 -9.65 -5.84
N MET A 339 -19.75 -9.17 -7.04
CA MET A 339 -19.98 -7.80 -7.49
C MET A 339 -20.50 -7.80 -8.93
N ILE A 340 -21.38 -6.85 -9.26
CA ILE A 340 -21.94 -6.71 -10.61
C ILE A 340 -21.39 -5.43 -11.24
N PHE A 341 -20.84 -5.56 -12.44
CA PHE A 341 -20.34 -4.47 -13.28
C PHE A 341 -21.26 -4.30 -14.48
N GLN A 342 -21.49 -3.07 -14.93
CA GLN A 342 -22.15 -2.78 -16.21
C GLN A 342 -21.08 -2.37 -17.21
N PHE A 343 -20.90 -3.16 -18.27
CA PHE A 343 -20.13 -2.77 -19.44
C PHE A 343 -20.99 -1.86 -20.33
N GLU A 344 -20.37 -0.83 -20.91
CA GLU A 344 -21.00 0.11 -21.83
C GLU A 344 -20.21 0.14 -23.14
N VAL A 345 -20.90 -0.09 -24.26
CA VAL A 345 -20.34 -0.21 -25.60
C VAL A 345 -21.11 0.72 -26.53
N TYR A 346 -20.42 1.49 -27.36
CA TYR A 346 -21.03 2.43 -28.29
C TYR A 346 -20.93 1.90 -29.72
N GLU A 347 -22.09 1.70 -30.33
CA GLU A 347 -22.24 1.48 -31.77
C GLU A 347 -22.25 2.86 -32.46
N ASN A 348 -21.30 3.12 -33.34
CA ASN A 348 -21.13 4.37 -34.07
C ASN A 348 -21.44 4.15 -35.56
N GLN A 349 -22.24 5.03 -36.15
CA GLN A 349 -22.56 5.00 -37.57
C GLN A 349 -22.49 6.39 -38.20
N ARG A 350 -22.20 6.43 -39.50
CA ARG A 350 -22.06 7.62 -40.31
C ARG A 350 -23.05 7.60 -41.48
N TRP A 351 -23.68 8.73 -41.75
CA TRP A 351 -24.58 8.87 -42.89
C TRP A 351 -23.79 9.22 -44.15
N TRP A 352 -24.04 8.47 -45.22
CA TRP A 352 -23.46 8.69 -46.55
C TRP A 352 -24.57 8.90 -47.57
N LEU A 353 -24.38 9.90 -48.45
CA LEU A 353 -25.30 10.21 -49.54
C LEU A 353 -25.46 8.97 -50.44
N GLY A 354 -26.70 8.48 -50.58
CA GLY A 354 -27.03 7.29 -51.38
C GLY A 354 -26.81 5.94 -50.70
N VAL A 355 -26.15 5.87 -49.53
CA VAL A 355 -25.88 4.61 -48.79
C VAL A 355 -26.52 4.61 -47.39
N ASN A 356 -27.16 5.72 -46.99
CA ASN A 356 -27.76 5.93 -45.68
C ASN A 356 -26.74 5.73 -44.53
N TRP A 357 -27.18 5.22 -43.39
CA TRP A 357 -26.35 5.02 -42.20
C TRP A 357 -25.52 3.73 -42.31
N THR A 358 -24.20 3.85 -42.21
CA THR A 358 -23.28 2.71 -42.29
C THR A 358 -22.22 2.75 -41.18
N THR A 359 -21.55 1.62 -40.97
CA THR A 359 -20.36 1.50 -40.09
C THR A 359 -19.06 1.98 -40.76
N ASN A 360 -19.12 2.50 -42.00
CA ASN A 360 -17.94 2.99 -42.70
C ASN A 360 -17.56 4.40 -42.21
N MET A 361 -16.58 4.44 -41.30
CA MET A 361 -16.09 5.63 -40.61
C MET A 361 -14.95 6.30 -41.38
N MET A 362 -14.74 7.62 -41.20
CA MET A 362 -13.53 8.26 -41.78
C MET A 362 -12.27 7.79 -41.03
N PRO A 363 -11.09 7.66 -41.69
CA PRO A 363 -9.87 7.16 -41.05
C PRO A 363 -9.34 7.98 -39.85
N SER A 364 -9.76 9.24 -39.74
CA SER A 364 -9.45 10.16 -38.63
C SER A 364 -10.55 10.24 -37.57
N GLU A 365 -11.65 9.50 -37.73
CA GLU A 365 -12.73 9.38 -36.76
C GLU A 365 -12.54 8.17 -35.82
N ARG A 366 -13.45 8.07 -34.85
CA ARG A 366 -13.62 6.90 -33.99
C ARG A 366 -14.04 5.67 -34.79
N GLY A 367 -13.74 4.48 -34.28
CA GLY A 367 -14.17 3.21 -34.90
C GLY A 367 -15.69 2.98 -34.86
N PRO A 368 -16.21 2.01 -35.64
CA PRO A 368 -17.64 1.68 -35.66
C PRO A 368 -18.15 1.11 -34.33
N TRP A 369 -17.27 0.51 -33.53
CA TRP A 369 -17.54 0.09 -32.17
C TRP A 369 -16.50 0.70 -31.24
N THR A 370 -16.93 1.39 -30.18
CA THR A 370 -16.02 2.03 -29.22
C THR A 370 -16.45 1.88 -27.76
N ASP A 371 -15.46 1.84 -26.88
CA ASP A 371 -15.62 2.05 -25.43
C ASP A 371 -16.03 3.53 -25.13
N ASN A 372 -16.41 3.82 -23.90
CA ASN A 372 -16.70 5.18 -23.40
C ASN A 372 -15.54 6.16 -23.63
N GLN A 373 -14.30 5.66 -23.58
CA GLN A 373 -13.07 6.42 -23.87
C GLN A 373 -12.75 6.58 -25.36
N LEU A 374 -13.71 6.29 -26.27
CA LEU A 374 -13.58 6.37 -27.73
C LEU A 374 -12.55 5.42 -28.38
N LYS A 375 -11.94 4.52 -27.60
CA LYS A 375 -11.06 3.46 -28.11
C LYS A 375 -11.89 2.45 -28.90
N ALA A 376 -11.39 2.05 -30.08
CA ALA A 376 -12.01 0.98 -30.88
C ALA A 376 -11.95 -0.38 -30.17
N ILE A 377 -13.05 -1.13 -30.26
CA ILE A 377 -13.24 -2.47 -29.66
C ILE A 377 -13.92 -3.39 -30.69
N PRO A 378 -13.91 -4.73 -30.50
CA PRO A 378 -14.71 -5.65 -31.30
C PRO A 378 -16.23 -5.34 -31.22
N PRO A 379 -17.03 -5.84 -32.19
CA PRO A 379 -18.49 -5.74 -32.14
C PRO A 379 -19.07 -6.46 -30.92
N LYS A 380 -20.30 -6.10 -30.52
CA LYS A 380 -20.92 -6.59 -29.27
C LYS A 380 -21.10 -8.12 -29.22
N GLU A 381 -21.14 -8.77 -30.37
CA GLU A 381 -21.23 -10.22 -30.57
C GLU A 381 -19.90 -10.94 -30.29
N GLU A 382 -18.76 -10.29 -30.53
CA GLU A 382 -17.39 -10.81 -30.34
C GLU A 382 -16.78 -10.30 -29.00
N PHE A 383 -17.54 -9.54 -28.21
CA PHE A 383 -17.06 -8.98 -26.95
C PHE A 383 -16.97 -10.06 -25.85
N GLU A 384 -15.74 -10.49 -25.55
CA GLU A 384 -15.44 -11.43 -24.47
C GLU A 384 -15.10 -10.73 -23.14
N LEU A 385 -15.44 -11.39 -22.03
CA LEU A 385 -15.09 -10.96 -20.67
C LEU A 385 -13.60 -11.22 -20.37
N PRO A 386 -12.99 -10.50 -19.41
CA PRO A 386 -11.62 -10.77 -19.00
C PRO A 386 -11.43 -12.21 -18.48
N GLU A 387 -10.26 -12.79 -18.76
CA GLU A 387 -9.89 -14.12 -18.28
C GLU A 387 -9.91 -14.21 -16.74
N PRO A 388 -10.20 -15.38 -16.14
CA PRO A 388 -10.16 -15.56 -14.70
C PRO A 388 -8.75 -15.34 -14.13
N THR A 389 -8.65 -14.54 -13.07
CA THR A 389 -7.38 -14.20 -12.41
C THR A 389 -7.22 -14.98 -11.11
N LEU A 390 -6.13 -15.74 -11.01
CA LEU A 390 -5.67 -16.41 -9.79
C LEU A 390 -4.53 -15.61 -9.16
N GLN A 391 -4.67 -15.22 -7.89
CA GLN A 391 -3.58 -14.62 -7.12
C GLN A 391 -3.35 -15.42 -5.84
N THR A 392 -2.09 -15.54 -5.45
CA THR A 392 -1.68 -16.32 -4.29
C THR A 392 -0.84 -15.45 -3.37
N ALA A 393 -1.27 -15.32 -2.11
CA ALA A 393 -0.63 -14.48 -1.11
C ALA A 393 -0.37 -15.28 0.17
N ILE A 394 0.88 -15.30 0.64
CA ILE A 394 1.24 -15.91 1.93
C ILE A 394 0.90 -14.91 3.04
N ILE A 395 -0.02 -15.29 3.91
CA ILE A 395 -0.50 -14.45 5.03
C ILE A 395 -0.21 -15.17 6.34
N ASN A 396 0.39 -14.46 7.30
CA ASN A 396 0.52 -14.95 8.66
C ASN A 396 -0.81 -14.77 9.39
N LYS A 397 -1.55 -15.86 9.62
CA LYS A 397 -2.74 -15.90 10.48
C LYS A 397 -2.42 -16.69 11.73
N ASP A 398 -2.64 -16.09 12.90
CA ASP A 398 -2.52 -16.74 14.22
C ASP A 398 -1.19 -17.49 14.44
N GLY A 399 -0.10 -16.95 13.87
CA GLY A 399 1.25 -17.54 13.94
C GLY A 399 1.55 -18.64 12.92
N LYS A 400 0.57 -19.09 12.13
CA LYS A 400 0.75 -20.00 10.98
C LYS A 400 0.91 -19.23 9.67
N GLN A 401 1.73 -19.76 8.76
CA GLN A 401 1.72 -19.35 7.36
C GLN A 401 0.55 -20.02 6.64
N VAL A 402 -0.36 -19.21 6.10
CA VAL A 402 -1.51 -19.66 5.32
C VAL A 402 -1.35 -19.12 3.91
N GLU A 403 -1.47 -20.00 2.92
CA GLU A 403 -1.49 -19.61 1.51
C GLU A 403 -2.93 -19.25 1.14
N ARG A 404 -3.20 -17.95 1.00
CA ARG A 404 -4.47 -17.46 0.51
C ARG A 404 -4.46 -17.45 -1.01
N ILE A 405 -5.29 -18.29 -1.60
CA ILE A 405 -5.58 -18.30 -3.03
C ILE A 405 -6.86 -17.49 -3.24
N THR A 406 -6.77 -16.34 -3.93
CA THR A 406 -7.94 -15.58 -4.38
C THR A 406 -8.18 -15.88 -5.86
N ASN A 407 -9.37 -16.38 -6.17
CA ASN A 407 -9.81 -16.66 -7.53
C ASN A 407 -10.91 -15.67 -7.93
N LYS A 408 -10.64 -14.88 -8.96
CA LYS A 408 -11.56 -13.89 -9.52
C LYS A 408 -12.07 -14.38 -10.87
N VAL A 409 -13.36 -14.74 -10.92
CA VAL A 409 -14.02 -15.28 -12.12
C VAL A 409 -15.08 -14.29 -12.61
N TRP A 410 -15.03 -13.97 -13.90
CA TRP A 410 -16.05 -13.18 -14.60
C TRP A 410 -17.12 -14.10 -15.22
N SER A 411 -18.37 -13.66 -15.18
CA SER A 411 -19.51 -14.36 -15.79
C SER A 411 -20.57 -13.35 -16.24
N TRP A 412 -21.32 -13.61 -17.30
CA TRP A 412 -22.44 -12.72 -17.68
C TRP A 412 -23.58 -12.84 -16.67
N ALA A 413 -24.14 -11.70 -16.25
CA ALA A 413 -25.26 -11.65 -15.31
C ALA A 413 -26.62 -11.50 -16.02
N ASP A 414 -26.62 -10.94 -17.23
CA ASP A 414 -27.80 -10.77 -18.09
C ASP A 414 -27.60 -11.50 -19.43
N GLY A 415 -28.71 -12.01 -19.99
CA GLY A 415 -28.72 -12.89 -21.16
C GLY A 415 -28.06 -12.30 -22.40
N ASP A 416 -28.45 -11.08 -22.79
CA ASP A 416 -27.91 -10.34 -23.94
C ASP A 416 -27.71 -8.85 -23.61
N TRP A 417 -27.12 -8.10 -24.54
CA TRP A 417 -26.98 -6.65 -24.51
C TRP A 417 -28.33 -5.95 -24.62
N TRP A 418 -28.48 -4.85 -23.88
CA TRP A 418 -29.65 -3.97 -23.93
C TRP A 418 -29.25 -2.56 -24.36
N VAL A 419 -30.22 -1.78 -24.79
CA VAL A 419 -30.02 -0.36 -25.15
C VAL A 419 -30.40 0.53 -23.98
N ASP A 420 -29.56 1.53 -23.68
CA ASP A 420 -29.88 2.52 -22.65
C ASP A 420 -30.88 3.58 -23.17
N MET A 421 -32.06 3.61 -22.58
CA MET A 421 -33.11 4.57 -22.91
C MET A 421 -33.19 5.76 -21.92
N THR A 422 -32.26 5.89 -20.97
CA THR A 422 -32.26 6.97 -19.97
C THR A 422 -32.23 8.38 -20.60
N GLY A 423 -31.64 8.51 -21.80
CA GLY A 423 -31.62 9.76 -22.55
C GLY A 423 -32.96 10.15 -23.21
N GLU A 424 -33.88 9.22 -23.43
CA GLU A 424 -35.19 9.47 -24.08
C GLU A 424 -36.07 10.40 -23.21
N ILE A 425 -36.08 10.15 -21.88
CA ILE A 425 -36.76 10.98 -20.87
C ILE A 425 -36.26 12.44 -20.89
N ASN A 426 -35.02 12.64 -21.33
CA ASN A 426 -34.33 13.93 -21.42
C ASN A 426 -34.33 14.52 -22.85
N GLY A 427 -34.98 13.88 -23.83
CA GLY A 427 -34.98 14.30 -25.24
C GLY A 427 -33.63 14.20 -25.95
N LYS A 428 -32.66 13.47 -25.36
CA LYS A 428 -31.29 13.32 -25.89
C LYS A 428 -31.11 12.13 -26.81
N VAL A 429 -32.00 11.15 -26.73
CA VAL A 429 -31.93 9.85 -27.41
C VAL A 429 -33.26 9.58 -28.10
N ASP A 430 -33.20 9.02 -29.30
CA ASP A 430 -34.32 8.58 -30.14
C ASP A 430 -35.03 7.35 -29.56
N HIS A 431 -36.21 7.03 -30.07
CA HIS A 431 -36.98 5.83 -29.70
C HIS A 431 -36.19 4.52 -29.91
N ASN A 432 -35.23 4.50 -30.83
CA ASN A 432 -34.39 3.34 -31.16
C ASN A 432 -32.97 3.44 -30.53
N GLY A 433 -32.78 4.29 -29.53
CA GLY A 433 -31.53 4.42 -28.76
C GLY A 433 -30.43 5.26 -29.41
N TRP A 434 -30.74 6.00 -30.48
CA TRP A 434 -29.76 6.79 -31.22
C TRP A 434 -29.61 8.22 -30.68
N GLU A 435 -28.37 8.68 -30.55
CA GLU A 435 -28.00 10.09 -30.42
C GLU A 435 -27.42 10.58 -31.75
N TYR A 436 -28.01 11.61 -32.35
CA TYR A 436 -27.57 12.18 -33.63
C TYR A 436 -26.68 13.40 -33.41
N GLY A 437 -25.52 13.42 -34.08
CA GLY A 437 -24.52 14.48 -33.97
C GLY A 437 -24.12 15.08 -35.32
N ASN A 438 -23.45 16.22 -35.26
CA ASN A 438 -22.84 16.82 -36.45
C ASN A 438 -21.56 16.06 -36.87
N ASN A 439 -20.93 16.48 -37.97
CA ASN A 439 -19.72 15.84 -38.51
C ASN A 439 -18.54 15.76 -37.50
N ALA A 440 -18.50 16.64 -36.50
CA ALA A 440 -17.46 16.66 -35.48
C ALA A 440 -17.87 15.92 -34.18
N TRP A 441 -18.94 15.12 -34.21
CA TRP A 441 -19.51 14.43 -33.05
C TRP A 441 -19.91 15.37 -31.89
N LYS A 442 -20.25 16.62 -32.22
CA LYS A 442 -20.72 17.64 -31.28
C LYS A 442 -22.24 17.80 -31.43
N GLN A 443 -22.87 18.37 -30.39
CA GLN A 443 -24.32 18.66 -30.36
C GLN A 443 -25.18 17.41 -30.58
N LEU A 444 -24.96 16.39 -29.73
CA LEU A 444 -25.71 15.14 -29.74
C LEU A 444 -27.16 15.36 -29.24
N ASN A 445 -28.14 15.07 -30.08
CA ASN A 445 -29.58 15.26 -29.84
C ASN A 445 -30.37 13.98 -30.15
N GLY A 446 -31.57 13.84 -29.58
CA GLY A 446 -32.42 12.65 -29.78
C GLY A 446 -33.16 12.58 -31.11
N THR A 447 -33.19 13.67 -31.88
CA THR A 447 -33.86 13.74 -33.19
C THR A 447 -32.86 14.07 -34.29
N PRO A 448 -32.92 13.41 -35.47
CA PRO A 448 -32.10 13.78 -36.60
C PRO A 448 -32.48 15.18 -37.13
N GLY A 449 -31.53 15.87 -37.75
CA GLY A 449 -31.73 17.21 -38.28
C GLY A 449 -30.89 17.47 -39.53
N MET A 450 -31.11 18.60 -40.20
CA MET A 450 -30.49 18.90 -41.52
C MET A 450 -28.95 18.81 -41.55
N GLN A 451 -28.28 18.92 -40.39
CA GLN A 451 -26.81 18.86 -40.25
C GLN A 451 -26.31 17.64 -39.44
N THR A 452 -27.15 16.62 -39.23
CA THR A 452 -26.73 15.39 -38.53
C THR A 452 -26.15 14.38 -39.51
N PHE A 453 -24.85 14.11 -39.38
CA PHE A 453 -24.10 13.19 -40.25
C PHE A 453 -23.56 11.97 -39.48
N THR A 454 -23.61 12.02 -38.15
CA THR A 454 -23.10 10.96 -37.26
C THR A 454 -24.21 10.54 -36.31
N ARG A 455 -24.23 9.26 -35.92
CA ARG A 455 -25.09 8.78 -34.84
C ARG A 455 -24.38 7.74 -33.99
N ARG A 456 -24.70 7.69 -32.71
CA ARG A 456 -24.27 6.60 -31.81
C ARG A 456 -25.43 6.01 -31.02
N ARG A 457 -25.33 4.73 -30.67
CA ARG A 457 -26.24 4.04 -29.76
C ARG A 457 -25.42 3.42 -28.64
N ARG A 458 -25.90 3.55 -27.40
CA ARG A 458 -25.25 2.94 -26.23
C ARG A 458 -25.88 1.59 -25.90
N TRP A 459 -25.09 0.55 -26.07
CA TRP A 459 -25.36 -0.81 -25.61
C TRP A 459 -24.77 -1.00 -24.21
N CYS A 460 -25.47 -1.76 -23.37
CA CYS A 460 -25.03 -2.08 -22.01
C CYS A 460 -25.25 -3.56 -21.74
N ARG A 461 -24.35 -4.19 -20.96
CA ARG A 461 -24.54 -5.57 -20.46
C ARG A 461 -23.87 -5.73 -19.10
N ARG A 462 -24.54 -6.41 -18.15
CA ARG A 462 -23.97 -6.64 -16.81
C ARG A 462 -23.23 -7.97 -16.74
N ALA A 463 -22.05 -7.95 -16.13
CA ALA A 463 -21.31 -9.13 -15.73
C ALA A 463 -21.19 -9.19 -14.20
N ARG A 464 -21.09 -10.40 -13.67
CA ARG A 464 -20.81 -10.71 -12.28
C ARG A 464 -19.34 -11.13 -12.15
N LEU A 465 -18.60 -10.39 -11.32
CA LEU A 465 -17.30 -10.78 -10.79
C LEU A 465 -17.54 -11.56 -9.49
N VAL A 466 -17.06 -12.80 -9.43
CA VAL A 466 -17.09 -13.63 -8.21
C VAL A 466 -15.66 -13.82 -7.72
N GLU A 467 -15.36 -13.25 -6.56
CA GLU A 467 -14.12 -13.48 -5.82
C GLU A 467 -14.35 -14.62 -4.82
N ARG A 468 -13.56 -15.69 -4.92
CA ARG A 468 -13.51 -16.77 -3.93
C ARG A 468 -12.13 -16.77 -3.27
N GLU A 469 -12.07 -16.48 -1.98
CA GLU A 469 -10.84 -16.69 -1.20
C GLU A 469 -10.85 -18.10 -0.62
N THR A 470 -9.80 -18.87 -0.88
CA THR A 470 -9.54 -20.17 -0.24
C THR A 470 -8.24 -20.06 0.55
N ASP A 471 -8.35 -20.19 1.86
CA ASP A 471 -7.20 -20.25 2.75
C ASP A 471 -6.72 -21.73 2.82
N GLN A 472 -5.59 -22.04 2.17
CA GLN A 472 -4.93 -23.34 2.33
C GLN A 472 -3.86 -23.21 3.43
N GLU A 473 -3.95 -24.05 4.47
CA GLU A 473 -2.82 -24.19 5.39
C GLU A 473 -1.66 -24.79 4.61
N LEU A 474 -0.57 -24.03 4.43
CA LEU A 474 0.68 -24.61 3.96
C LEU A 474 1.02 -25.74 4.94
N PRO A 475 1.34 -26.96 4.46
CA PRO A 475 1.87 -27.98 5.35
C PRO A 475 3.08 -27.36 6.07
N ASN A 476 3.24 -27.66 7.37
CA ASN A 476 4.38 -27.19 8.15
C ASN A 476 5.69 -27.76 7.57
N THR A 477 6.18 -27.16 6.48
CA THR A 477 7.52 -27.37 5.94
C THR A 477 8.47 -26.73 6.92
N VAL A 478 8.75 -27.50 7.98
CA VAL A 478 9.80 -27.35 8.99
C VAL A 478 10.33 -25.93 8.99
N GLY A 479 9.71 -25.05 9.79
CA GLY A 479 10.22 -23.70 10.00
C GLY A 479 11.70 -23.81 10.31
N LEU A 480 12.54 -23.39 9.36
CA LEU A 480 13.89 -23.94 9.22
C LEU A 480 14.71 -23.50 10.44
N HIS A 481 14.80 -24.39 11.43
CA HIS A 481 15.32 -24.05 12.74
C HIS A 481 16.83 -23.84 12.56
N VAL A 482 17.24 -22.60 12.33
CA VAL A 482 18.63 -22.22 12.01
C VAL A 482 19.64 -22.85 12.97
N PRO A 483 19.36 -22.99 14.29
CA PRO A 483 20.19 -23.80 15.20
C PRO A 483 20.41 -25.25 14.73
N GLN A 484 19.37 -25.99 14.31
CA GLN A 484 19.52 -27.39 13.86
C GLN A 484 20.37 -27.50 12.58
N LEU A 485 20.34 -26.49 11.71
CA LEU A 485 21.22 -26.45 10.53
C LEU A 485 22.67 -26.14 10.93
N ALA A 486 22.87 -25.24 11.88
CA ALA A 486 24.17 -24.91 12.46
C ALA A 486 24.79 -26.12 13.19
N ASP A 487 24.01 -26.84 14.00
CA ASP A 487 24.42 -28.06 14.70
C ASP A 487 24.83 -29.16 13.70
N LYS A 488 24.03 -29.41 12.67
CA LYS A 488 24.33 -30.38 11.61
C LYS A 488 25.55 -29.98 10.76
N ALA A 489 25.86 -28.69 10.65
CA ALA A 489 27.08 -28.21 10.02
C ALA A 489 28.30 -28.42 10.94
N ARG A 490 28.16 -28.16 12.25
CA ARG A 490 29.18 -28.43 13.29
C ARG A 490 29.54 -29.90 13.32
N GLU A 491 28.56 -30.81 13.38
CA GLU A 491 28.77 -32.27 13.40
C GLU A 491 29.66 -32.74 12.24
N LYS A 492 29.37 -32.29 11.01
CA LYS A 492 30.18 -32.61 9.83
C LYS A 492 31.59 -32.04 9.88
N GLY A 493 31.76 -30.82 10.42
CA GLY A 493 33.08 -30.22 10.63
C GLY A 493 33.92 -31.02 11.64
N ILE A 494 33.31 -31.44 12.74
CA ILE A 494 33.94 -32.29 13.76
C ILE A 494 34.28 -33.67 13.17
N GLU A 495 33.41 -34.28 12.37
CA GLU A 495 33.70 -35.55 11.69
C GLU A 495 34.94 -35.47 10.79
N GLN A 496 35.11 -34.36 10.05
CA GLN A 496 36.32 -34.11 9.26
C GLN A 496 37.57 -33.97 10.13
N LEU A 497 37.48 -33.27 11.26
CA LEU A 497 38.60 -33.12 12.21
C LEU A 497 38.97 -34.45 12.88
N ASN A 498 37.99 -35.28 13.25
CA ASN A 498 38.21 -36.63 13.78
C ASN A 498 38.93 -37.54 12.76
N ASN A 499 38.65 -37.37 11.46
CA ASN A 499 39.35 -38.10 10.40
C ASN A 499 40.78 -37.58 10.17
N LEU A 500 41.07 -36.32 10.49
CA LEU A 500 42.42 -35.76 10.47
C LEU A 500 43.25 -36.19 11.70
N GLU A 501 42.63 -36.21 12.88
CA GLU A 501 43.18 -36.74 14.13
C GLU A 501 43.69 -38.17 13.95
N LYS A 502 42.84 -39.07 13.43
CA LYS A 502 43.20 -40.46 13.07
C LYS A 502 44.34 -40.57 12.05
N LYS A 503 44.54 -39.55 11.20
CA LYS A 503 45.56 -39.54 10.15
C LYS A 503 46.92 -39.04 10.64
N TYR A 504 46.95 -38.24 11.71
CA TYR A 504 48.15 -37.55 12.21
C TYR A 504 48.27 -37.69 13.74
N PRO A 505 48.87 -38.79 14.24
CA PRO A 505 48.95 -39.10 15.67
C PRO A 505 49.67 -38.07 16.55
N TYR A 506 50.38 -37.09 15.95
CA TYR A 506 50.99 -36.00 16.71
C TYR A 506 49.95 -35.00 17.26
N PHE A 507 48.69 -35.03 16.81
CA PHE A 507 47.65 -34.15 17.35
C PHE A 507 47.27 -34.45 18.81
N ASP A 508 47.62 -35.64 19.30
CA ASP A 508 47.49 -36.01 20.73
C ASP A 508 48.59 -35.40 21.60
N GLN A 509 49.63 -34.80 20.99
CA GLN A 509 50.64 -34.05 21.74
C GLN A 509 50.01 -32.81 22.36
N THR A 510 50.29 -32.62 23.65
CA THR A 510 49.72 -31.54 24.46
C THR A 510 50.64 -30.35 24.60
N LEU A 511 50.07 -29.15 24.61
CA LEU A 511 50.80 -27.95 24.96
C LEU A 511 51.31 -28.02 26.43
N PRO A 512 52.47 -27.41 26.76
CA PRO A 512 53.02 -27.49 28.11
C PRO A 512 52.07 -26.80 29.13
N PRO A 513 51.52 -27.54 30.11
CA PRO A 513 50.56 -26.98 31.06
C PRO A 513 51.22 -25.94 31.97
N ARG A 514 50.51 -24.85 32.27
CA ARG A 514 50.94 -23.87 33.25
C ARG A 514 50.74 -24.45 34.65
N ARG A 515 51.79 -24.45 35.48
CA ARG A 515 51.69 -24.87 36.89
C ARG A 515 50.67 -24.00 37.62
N MET A 516 49.59 -24.61 38.10
CA MET A 516 48.48 -23.96 38.81
C MET A 516 47.95 -24.89 39.89
N THR A 517 47.61 -24.34 41.05
CA THR A 517 46.90 -25.08 42.12
C THR A 517 45.45 -25.33 41.73
N GLU A 518 44.79 -26.30 42.38
CA GLU A 518 43.39 -26.63 42.07
C GLU A 518 42.44 -25.44 42.26
N ASN A 519 42.69 -24.60 43.26
CA ASN A 519 41.97 -23.35 43.47
C ASN A 519 42.22 -22.32 42.34
N GLN A 520 43.41 -22.31 41.74
CA GLN A 520 43.71 -21.48 40.56
C GLN A 520 43.02 -22.03 39.30
N ARG A 521 43.01 -23.35 39.09
CA ARG A 521 42.26 -24.00 37.99
C ARG A 521 40.78 -23.67 38.05
N LYS A 522 40.12 -23.86 39.20
CA LYS A 522 38.71 -23.52 39.40
C LYS A 522 38.41 -22.03 39.17
N LYS A 523 39.28 -21.13 39.67
CA LYS A 523 39.18 -19.69 39.39
C LYS A 523 39.32 -19.35 37.91
N LEU A 524 40.23 -20.03 37.19
CA LEU A 524 40.44 -19.85 35.76
C LEU A 524 39.27 -20.37 34.94
N MET A 525 38.75 -21.56 35.25
CA MET A 525 37.57 -22.10 34.55
C MET A 525 36.34 -21.20 34.74
N LYS A 526 36.13 -20.67 35.96
CA LYS A 526 35.11 -19.63 36.23
C LYS A 526 35.42 -18.26 35.60
N LYS A 527 36.65 -18.00 35.14
CA LYS A 527 36.99 -16.82 34.32
C LYS A 527 36.62 -17.08 32.85
N ILE A 528 36.99 -18.23 32.30
CA ILE A 528 36.65 -18.64 30.93
C ILE A 528 35.13 -18.65 30.77
N SER A 529 34.41 -19.38 31.63
CA SER A 529 32.94 -19.43 31.63
C SER A 529 32.26 -18.05 31.63
N ARG A 530 32.81 -17.06 32.36
CA ARG A 530 32.29 -15.69 32.36
C ARG A 530 32.58 -14.93 31.06
N ILE A 531 33.76 -15.12 30.47
CA ILE A 531 34.12 -14.55 29.17
C ILE A 531 33.18 -15.12 28.10
N THR A 532 33.08 -16.44 28.02
CA THR A 532 32.21 -17.17 27.08
C THR A 532 30.74 -16.75 27.18
N ASN A 533 30.15 -16.77 28.38
CA ASN A 533 28.76 -16.35 28.55
C ASN A 533 28.58 -14.85 28.23
N SER A 534 29.58 -14.00 28.48
CA SER A 534 29.51 -12.59 28.09
C SER A 534 29.62 -12.38 26.58
N LEU A 535 30.33 -13.24 25.86
CA LEU A 535 30.46 -13.18 24.40
C LEU A 535 29.20 -13.67 23.69
N ASP A 536 28.65 -14.83 24.07
CA ASP A 536 27.60 -15.53 23.31
C ASP A 536 26.20 -15.49 23.98
N ASN A 537 26.10 -15.15 25.27
CA ASN A 537 24.86 -15.33 26.05
C ASN A 537 24.72 -14.30 27.19
N ALA A 538 24.92 -13.02 26.88
CA ALA A 538 25.03 -11.94 27.86
C ALA A 538 23.69 -11.60 28.55
N ILE A 539 22.56 -11.90 27.89
CA ILE A 539 21.20 -11.66 28.41
C ILE A 539 20.53 -12.99 28.78
N PRO A 540 20.59 -13.44 30.06
CA PRO A 540 19.80 -14.58 30.50
C PRO A 540 18.29 -14.26 30.41
N TYR A 541 17.48 -15.28 30.12
CA TYR A 541 16.01 -15.23 29.97
C TYR A 541 15.43 -14.55 28.72
N SER A 542 16.25 -14.14 27.75
CA SER A 542 15.74 -13.77 26.42
C SER A 542 15.36 -15.02 25.61
N PRO A 543 14.24 -15.04 24.84
CA PRO A 543 13.91 -16.14 23.92
C PRO A 543 14.92 -16.29 22.78
N ILE A 544 15.77 -15.27 22.59
CA ILE A 544 16.91 -15.27 21.68
C ILE A 544 18.16 -15.00 22.55
N PRO A 545 19.15 -15.90 22.62
CA PRO A 545 20.39 -15.66 23.35
C PRO A 545 21.19 -14.57 22.63
N ILE A 546 21.30 -13.39 23.24
CA ILE A 546 22.04 -12.25 22.67
C ILE A 546 23.37 -12.11 23.42
N GLY A 547 24.46 -12.16 22.67
CA GLY A 547 25.82 -11.98 23.16
C GLY A 547 26.39 -10.59 22.84
N ILE A 548 27.54 -10.24 23.45
CA ILE A 548 28.32 -9.07 23.03
C ILE A 548 28.79 -9.25 21.58
N ASP A 549 29.10 -10.48 21.15
CA ASP A 549 29.57 -10.75 19.78
C ASP A 549 28.47 -10.45 18.75
N THR A 550 27.21 -10.75 19.08
CA THR A 550 26.04 -10.36 18.26
C THR A 550 25.92 -8.85 18.09
N ILE A 551 26.24 -8.06 19.13
CA ILE A 551 26.21 -6.58 19.06
C ILE A 551 27.38 -6.07 18.21
N LEU A 552 28.57 -6.64 18.38
CA LEU A 552 29.73 -6.32 17.56
C LEU A 552 29.49 -6.66 16.08
N GLY A 553 28.84 -7.78 15.77
CA GLY A 553 28.52 -8.23 14.41
C GLY A 553 27.65 -7.25 13.58
N PHE A 554 27.01 -6.25 14.21
CA PHE A 554 26.34 -5.16 13.49
C PHE A 554 27.28 -4.02 13.04
N ILE A 555 28.54 -4.01 13.48
CA ILE A 555 29.59 -3.09 13.03
C ILE A 555 30.44 -3.81 11.97
N PRO A 556 30.27 -3.49 10.67
CA PRO A 556 30.97 -4.22 9.60
C PRO A 556 32.48 -4.15 9.76
N ILE A 557 33.16 -5.30 9.55
CA ILE A 557 34.61 -5.49 9.61
C ILE A 557 35.19 -5.30 11.04
N ILE A 558 35.03 -4.14 11.65
CA ILE A 558 35.62 -3.80 12.96
C ILE A 558 35.07 -4.71 14.06
N GLY A 559 33.76 -4.96 14.08
CA GLY A 559 33.13 -5.82 15.08
C GLY A 559 33.62 -7.26 15.02
N GLY A 560 33.67 -7.82 13.81
CA GLY A 560 34.17 -9.18 13.56
C GLY A 560 35.62 -9.40 14.00
N VAL A 561 36.49 -8.41 13.78
CA VAL A 561 37.90 -8.47 14.24
C VAL A 561 37.98 -8.40 15.77
N LEU A 562 37.13 -7.61 16.43
CA LEU A 562 37.09 -7.55 17.90
C LEU A 562 36.55 -8.85 18.52
N GLY A 563 35.48 -9.40 17.98
CA GLY A 563 34.94 -10.72 18.36
C GLY A 563 36.00 -11.80 18.25
N TRP A 564 36.61 -11.94 17.06
CA TRP A 564 37.68 -12.91 16.79
C TRP A 564 38.87 -12.80 17.77
N CYS A 565 39.32 -11.57 18.07
CA CYS A 565 40.39 -11.34 19.06
C CYS A 565 40.02 -11.77 20.48
N LEU A 566 38.77 -11.54 20.92
CA LEU A 566 38.27 -11.98 22.22
C LEU A 566 38.15 -13.52 22.30
N SER A 567 37.70 -14.14 21.21
CA SER A 567 37.58 -15.59 21.07
C SER A 567 38.96 -16.28 21.05
N LEU A 568 39.97 -15.67 20.41
CA LEU A 568 41.38 -16.11 20.50
C LEU A 568 41.94 -16.00 21.93
N TYR A 569 41.56 -14.96 22.68
CA TYR A 569 41.93 -14.83 24.09
C TYR A 569 41.30 -15.96 24.95
N GLN A 570 40.10 -16.42 24.63
CA GLN A 570 39.52 -17.62 25.25
C GLN A 570 40.38 -18.87 24.97
N ILE A 571 40.76 -19.14 23.70
CA ILE A 571 41.65 -20.27 23.37
C ILE A 571 42.97 -20.16 24.17
N TYR A 572 43.59 -18.98 24.21
CA TYR A 572 44.83 -18.76 24.95
C TYR A 572 44.70 -19.07 26.46
N LEU A 573 43.56 -18.78 27.08
CA LEU A 573 43.32 -19.19 28.47
C LEU A 573 43.15 -20.72 28.59
N SER A 574 42.49 -21.36 27.62
CA SER A 574 42.29 -22.81 27.55
C SER A 574 43.62 -23.58 27.38
N THR A 575 44.57 -23.08 26.57
CA THR A 575 45.87 -23.75 26.38
C THR A 575 46.70 -23.84 27.66
N THR A 576 46.47 -22.96 28.64
CA THR A 576 47.18 -23.02 29.93
C THR A 576 46.88 -24.28 30.75
N PHE A 577 45.79 -25.00 30.46
CA PHE A 577 45.47 -26.31 31.04
C PHE A 577 46.30 -27.47 30.46
N GLY A 578 47.05 -27.25 29.37
CA GLY A 578 47.80 -28.30 28.69
C GLY A 578 46.93 -29.22 27.85
N ILE A 579 45.96 -28.65 27.13
CA ILE A 579 45.09 -29.38 26.20
C ILE A 579 45.87 -29.94 24.99
N PRO A 580 45.41 -31.06 24.39
CA PRO A 580 45.98 -31.63 23.17
C PRO A 580 45.76 -30.72 21.95
N LEU A 581 46.64 -30.86 20.95
CA LEU A 581 46.61 -30.04 19.74
C LEU A 581 45.32 -30.25 18.92
N TRP A 582 44.74 -31.47 18.90
CA TRP A 582 43.43 -31.70 18.26
C TRP A 582 42.34 -30.80 18.85
N LEU A 583 42.31 -30.62 20.18
CA LEU A 583 41.29 -29.84 20.87
C LEU A 583 41.47 -28.34 20.57
N VAL A 584 42.71 -27.86 20.50
CA VAL A 584 43.02 -26.50 20.03
C VAL A 584 42.54 -26.29 18.59
N MET A 585 42.72 -27.28 17.70
CA MET A 585 42.27 -27.21 16.31
C MET A 585 40.74 -27.19 16.16
N ARG A 586 40.01 -27.98 16.97
CA ARG A 586 38.53 -27.91 17.01
C ARG A 586 38.04 -26.54 17.50
N MET A 587 38.64 -26.01 18.57
CA MET A 587 38.31 -24.67 19.05
C MET A 587 38.57 -23.57 18.01
N MET A 588 39.70 -23.68 17.29
CA MET A 588 40.07 -22.74 16.23
C MET A 588 39.13 -22.83 15.02
N TYR A 589 38.67 -24.04 14.66
CA TYR A 589 37.69 -24.24 13.60
C TYR A 589 36.37 -23.54 13.90
N ASN A 590 35.80 -23.75 15.09
CA ASN A 590 34.54 -23.12 15.51
C ASN A 590 34.63 -21.58 15.39
N ILE A 591 35.72 -20.98 15.87
CA ILE A 591 35.95 -19.52 15.79
C ILE A 591 36.20 -19.04 14.35
N THR A 592 36.82 -19.86 13.50
CA THR A 592 37.06 -19.51 12.09
C THR A 592 35.75 -19.52 11.30
N VAL A 593 34.87 -20.51 11.54
CA VAL A 593 33.53 -20.57 10.93
C VAL A 593 32.71 -19.34 11.30
N ASP A 594 32.73 -18.94 12.57
CA ASP A 594 32.04 -17.74 13.03
C ASP A 594 32.60 -16.45 12.40
N PHE A 595 33.93 -16.30 12.37
CA PHE A 595 34.56 -15.16 11.70
C PHE A 595 34.23 -15.07 10.20
N MET A 596 33.98 -16.19 9.51
CA MET A 596 33.54 -16.15 8.10
C MET A 596 32.17 -15.47 7.90
N PHE A 597 31.27 -15.46 8.91
CA PHE A 597 29.99 -14.77 8.79
C PHE A 597 30.14 -13.25 8.71
N THR A 598 31.24 -12.69 9.21
CA THR A 598 31.53 -11.25 9.18
C THR A 598 31.69 -10.69 7.76
N PHE A 599 31.95 -11.56 6.76
CA PHE A 599 32.01 -11.20 5.34
C PHE A 599 30.63 -11.10 4.66
N ILE A 600 29.54 -11.42 5.36
CA ILE A 600 28.17 -11.35 4.83
C ILE A 600 27.47 -10.11 5.41
N PRO A 601 27.32 -9.00 4.66
CA PRO A 601 26.70 -7.79 5.17
C PRO A 601 25.25 -8.04 5.62
N VAL A 602 24.86 -7.45 6.75
CA VAL A 602 23.54 -7.57 7.41
C VAL A 602 23.19 -8.98 7.90
N LEU A 603 23.27 -10.02 7.05
CA LEU A 603 22.98 -11.40 7.46
C LEU A 603 24.01 -11.95 8.48
N GLY A 604 25.28 -11.54 8.40
CA GLY A 604 26.34 -12.01 9.30
C GLY A 604 26.02 -11.77 10.78
N GLY A 605 25.54 -10.56 11.12
CA GLY A 605 25.11 -10.21 12.49
C GLY A 605 24.01 -11.11 13.06
N PHE A 606 23.13 -11.64 12.20
CA PHE A 606 22.14 -12.64 12.61
C PHE A 606 22.73 -14.06 12.72
N LEU A 607 23.76 -14.42 11.96
CA LEU A 607 24.37 -15.76 12.03
C LEU A 607 25.15 -15.97 13.35
N HIS A 608 25.84 -14.93 13.84
CA HIS A 608 26.49 -14.92 15.17
C HIS A 608 25.51 -15.16 16.35
N MET A 609 24.21 -14.94 16.15
CA MET A 609 23.16 -15.19 17.16
C MET A 609 22.81 -16.69 17.28
N PHE A 610 23.03 -17.46 16.21
CA PHE A 610 22.69 -18.88 16.13
C PHE A 610 23.91 -19.80 16.28
N TYR A 611 25.11 -19.35 15.90
CA TYR A 611 26.33 -20.14 15.96
C TYR A 611 27.21 -19.71 17.15
N LYS A 612 27.09 -20.41 18.28
CA LYS A 612 27.73 -20.04 19.56
C LYS A 612 29.16 -20.59 19.67
N ALA A 613 30.07 -20.06 18.86
CA ALA A 613 31.44 -20.57 18.77
C ALA A 613 32.20 -20.58 20.11
N ASN A 614 32.05 -19.56 20.95
CA ASN A 614 32.73 -19.51 22.23
C ASN A 614 32.13 -20.50 23.22
N LEU A 615 30.81 -20.67 23.21
CA LEU A 615 30.12 -21.65 24.06
C LEU A 615 30.49 -23.09 23.68
N TYR A 616 30.52 -23.42 22.39
CA TYR A 616 30.96 -24.72 21.90
C TYR A 616 32.41 -25.02 22.31
N ASN A 617 33.29 -24.03 22.25
CA ASN A 617 34.67 -24.17 22.71
C ASN A 617 34.78 -24.38 24.22
N TYR A 618 33.92 -23.73 25.01
CA TYR A 618 33.88 -23.94 26.45
C TYR A 618 33.31 -25.31 26.83
N GLU A 619 32.28 -25.79 26.13
CA GLU A 619 31.74 -27.15 26.26
C GLU A 619 32.79 -28.21 25.94
N GLU A 620 33.55 -28.04 24.84
CA GLU A 620 34.62 -28.96 24.47
C GLU A 620 35.77 -28.97 25.51
N LEU A 621 36.12 -27.82 26.08
CA LEU A 621 37.07 -27.74 27.20
C LEU A 621 36.55 -28.45 28.45
N CYS A 622 35.29 -28.24 28.83
CA CYS A 622 34.66 -28.90 29.98
C CYS A 622 34.55 -30.40 29.77
N ASN A 623 34.11 -30.86 28.60
CA ASN A 623 34.00 -32.29 28.30
C ASN A 623 35.35 -33.01 28.42
N TRP A 624 36.44 -32.42 27.90
CA TRP A 624 37.79 -32.94 28.11
C TRP A 624 38.26 -32.84 29.58
N TYR A 625 37.95 -31.74 30.26
CA TYR A 625 38.33 -31.50 31.66
C TYR A 625 37.54 -32.37 32.65
N ASP A 626 36.36 -32.87 32.29
CA ASP A 626 35.51 -33.67 33.16
C ASP A 626 35.60 -35.16 32.81
N ASN A 627 35.64 -35.55 31.54
CA ASN A 627 35.78 -36.93 31.06
C ASN A 627 37.16 -37.18 30.39
N PRO A 628 38.19 -37.60 31.13
CA PRO A 628 39.51 -37.89 30.59
C PRO A 628 39.55 -39.32 30.04
N SER A 629 39.08 -39.50 28.79
CA SER A 629 39.19 -40.77 28.07
C SER A 629 40.63 -41.28 27.99
N ASP A 630 41.58 -40.35 27.89
CA ASP A 630 42.96 -40.66 27.54
C ASP A 630 43.87 -40.69 28.78
N GLN A 631 44.79 -41.66 28.79
CA GLN A 631 45.73 -41.89 29.89
C GLN A 631 46.59 -40.65 30.22
N TYR A 632 46.80 -39.74 29.25
CA TYR A 632 47.49 -38.48 29.46
C TYR A 632 46.63 -37.44 30.21
N SER A 633 45.37 -37.29 29.81
CA SER A 633 44.39 -36.37 30.41
C SER A 633 44.23 -36.63 31.92
N GLN A 634 44.32 -37.91 32.32
CA GLN A 634 44.31 -38.33 33.73
C GLN A 634 45.56 -37.85 34.50
N ARG A 635 46.76 -37.94 33.91
CA ARG A 635 48.02 -37.45 34.52
C ARG A 635 48.02 -35.93 34.73
N VAL A 636 47.43 -35.17 33.80
CA VAL A 636 47.28 -33.71 33.92
C VAL A 636 46.34 -33.33 35.06
N LYS A 637 45.21 -34.03 35.20
CA LYS A 637 44.31 -33.85 36.37
C LYS A 637 45.01 -34.18 37.69
N ALA A 638 45.72 -35.31 37.74
CA ALA A 638 46.48 -35.75 38.90
C ALA A 638 47.66 -34.80 39.27
N GLY A 639 48.08 -33.93 38.33
CA GLY A 639 49.17 -32.98 38.55
C GLY A 639 50.55 -33.63 38.59
N GLU A 640 50.69 -34.82 37.98
CA GLU A 640 51.91 -35.62 38.03
C GLU A 640 53.08 -34.98 37.28
N ARG A 641 54.30 -35.21 37.78
CA ARG A 641 55.53 -34.74 37.13
C ARG A 641 55.88 -35.63 35.94
N ARG A 642 56.59 -35.08 34.94
CA ARG A 642 57.30 -35.89 33.95
C ARG A 642 58.24 -36.87 34.68
N PRO A 643 58.22 -38.18 34.39
CA PRO A 643 59.33 -39.05 34.76
C PRO A 643 60.58 -38.61 33.98
N SER A 644 61.70 -38.47 34.69
CA SER A 644 62.98 -38.03 34.12
C SER A 644 63.89 -39.23 33.86
N ALA A 645 63.63 -39.98 32.80
CA ALA A 645 64.54 -40.99 32.25
C ALA A 645 64.22 -41.32 30.78
N ALA A 646 65.25 -41.62 29.99
CA ALA A 646 65.20 -42.15 28.61
C ALA A 646 64.68 -41.24 27.47
N GLY A 647 65.44 -40.18 27.17
CA GLY A 647 65.51 -39.54 25.84
C GLY A 647 64.31 -38.69 25.38
N PRO A 648 64.43 -38.00 24.22
CA PRO A 648 63.31 -37.42 23.49
C PRO A 648 62.75 -38.46 22.49
N PRO A 649 61.55 -39.05 22.71
CA PRO A 649 60.88 -39.87 21.71
C PRO A 649 60.22 -39.00 20.62
N PRO A 650 59.94 -39.56 19.42
CA PRO A 650 60.19 -38.86 18.16
C PRO A 650 59.19 -37.76 17.82
N GLY A 651 59.72 -36.67 17.26
CA GLY A 651 58.95 -35.62 16.58
C GLY A 651 58.56 -34.44 17.48
N GLU A 652 59.52 -33.57 17.79
CA GLU A 652 59.19 -32.17 18.07
C GLU A 652 58.53 -31.57 16.83
N ILE A 653 57.28 -31.14 16.97
CA ILE A 653 56.55 -30.46 15.88
C ILE A 653 57.22 -29.10 15.64
N THR A 654 58.13 -29.05 14.68
CA THR A 654 58.62 -27.77 14.16
C THR A 654 57.46 -27.02 13.51
N TRP A 655 57.34 -25.72 13.75
CA TRP A 655 56.32 -24.86 13.15
C TRP A 655 56.27 -24.95 11.62
N THR A 656 57.41 -25.28 11.00
CA THR A 656 57.55 -25.54 9.56
C THR A 656 56.86 -26.83 9.10
N GLN A 657 56.82 -27.88 9.92
CA GLN A 657 56.12 -29.13 9.60
C GLN A 657 54.60 -28.96 9.76
N LEU A 658 54.16 -28.38 10.88
CA LEU A 658 52.75 -28.02 11.09
C LEU A 658 52.23 -27.11 9.97
N GLY A 659 53.01 -26.09 9.58
CA GLY A 659 52.66 -25.18 8.49
C GLY A 659 52.56 -25.86 7.12
N LYS A 660 53.44 -26.83 6.82
CA LYS A 660 53.39 -27.61 5.57
C LYS A 660 52.17 -28.53 5.50
N ASP A 661 51.87 -29.24 6.59
CA ASP A 661 50.71 -30.13 6.66
C ASP A 661 49.40 -29.33 6.55
N LEU A 662 49.29 -28.18 7.24
CA LEU A 662 48.16 -27.27 7.10
C LEU A 662 48.01 -26.72 5.66
N ALA A 663 49.10 -26.29 5.03
CA ALA A 663 49.08 -25.80 3.64
C ALA A 663 48.62 -26.89 2.66
N HIS A 664 49.05 -28.15 2.86
CA HIS A 664 48.60 -29.28 2.06
C HIS A 664 47.11 -29.58 2.26
N LEU A 665 46.61 -29.56 3.49
CA LEU A 665 45.19 -29.77 3.80
C LEU A 665 44.29 -28.69 3.20
N VAL A 666 44.67 -27.41 3.30
CA VAL A 666 43.96 -26.29 2.66
C VAL A 666 43.93 -26.46 1.14
N THR A 667 45.07 -26.81 0.53
CA THR A 667 45.17 -27.05 -0.93
C THR A 667 44.29 -28.22 -1.37
N GLN A 668 44.23 -29.31 -0.59
CA GLN A 668 43.39 -30.46 -0.86
C GLN A 668 41.89 -30.10 -0.78
N SER A 669 41.49 -29.33 0.24
CA SER A 669 40.11 -28.86 0.44
C SER A 669 39.61 -27.90 -0.67
N ILE A 670 40.46 -26.97 -1.09
CA ILE A 670 40.16 -26.07 -2.22
C ILE A 670 39.96 -26.88 -3.51
N ASN A 671 40.81 -27.87 -3.76
CA ASN A 671 40.72 -28.71 -4.95
C ASN A 671 39.48 -29.63 -4.95
N SER A 672 39.07 -30.20 -3.81
CA SER A 672 37.80 -30.96 -3.72
C SER A 672 36.58 -30.07 -3.91
N THR A 673 36.57 -28.88 -3.31
CA THR A 673 35.47 -27.91 -3.45
C THR A 673 35.32 -27.46 -4.90
N ARG A 674 36.44 -27.16 -5.58
CA ARG A 674 36.46 -26.80 -7.00
C ARG A 674 35.91 -27.93 -7.89
N LYS A 675 36.24 -29.20 -7.62
CA LYS A 675 35.66 -30.35 -8.33
C LYS A 675 34.14 -30.45 -8.14
N ASN A 676 33.66 -30.33 -6.90
CA ASN A 676 32.23 -30.42 -6.58
C ASN A 676 31.41 -29.32 -7.28
N VAL A 677 31.91 -28.08 -7.30
CA VAL A 677 31.25 -26.95 -7.99
C VAL A 677 31.21 -27.16 -9.51
N ILE A 678 32.29 -27.68 -10.11
CA ILE A 678 32.32 -28.04 -11.54
C ILE A 678 31.29 -29.15 -11.83
N GLN A 679 31.17 -30.15 -10.96
CA GLN A 679 30.25 -31.26 -11.12
C GLN A 679 28.78 -30.84 -10.97
N GLN A 680 28.45 -29.95 -10.01
CA GLN A 680 27.12 -29.33 -9.93
C GLN A 680 26.80 -28.47 -11.16
N ARG A 681 27.75 -27.67 -11.66
CA ARG A 681 27.57 -26.84 -12.86
C ARG A 681 27.33 -27.69 -14.11
N ASN A 682 27.96 -28.86 -14.21
CA ASN A 682 27.75 -29.81 -15.30
C ASN A 682 26.42 -30.57 -15.17
N ASN A 683 25.94 -30.85 -13.95
CA ASN A 683 24.64 -31.47 -13.73
C ASN A 683 23.48 -30.51 -14.01
N ASN A 684 23.58 -29.22 -13.63
CA ASN A 684 22.56 -28.22 -13.95
C ASN A 684 22.44 -27.95 -15.46
N LYS A 685 23.50 -28.19 -16.25
CA LYS A 685 23.46 -28.13 -17.72
C LYS A 685 22.81 -29.35 -18.39
N LYS A 686 22.40 -30.38 -17.63
CA LYS A 686 21.85 -31.64 -18.15
C LYS A 686 20.36 -31.86 -17.85
N LYS A 687 19.66 -30.91 -17.23
CA LYS A 687 18.19 -30.93 -17.18
C LYS A 687 17.64 -30.34 -18.47
N PRO A 688 16.80 -31.06 -19.24
CA PRO A 688 15.97 -30.43 -20.27
C PRO A 688 14.91 -29.56 -19.60
N GLU A 689 14.45 -28.53 -20.33
CA GLU A 689 13.31 -27.67 -19.97
C GLU A 689 11.97 -28.39 -20.20
#